data_AF-A0A1I4UDP1-F1
#
_entry.id   AF-A0A1I4UDP1-F1
#
_cell.length_a   1.000
_cell.length_b   1.000
_cell.length_c   1.000
_cell.angle_alpha   90.00
_cell.angle_beta   90.00
_cell.angle_gamma   90.00
#
_symmetry.space_group_name_H-M   'P 1'
#
loop_
_entity.id
_entity.type
_entity.pdbx_description
1 polymer ?
#
loop_
_entity_poly.entity_id
_entity_poly.type
_entity_poly.pdbx_seq_one_letter_code
_entity_poly.pdbx_strand_id
1 'polypeptide(L)'
;MTTDEQLYGPKVDRLLRIRRSESLGNLVLPIFPIAPLPTAVAGGLAQTDDAVLTYAAALKEAFPQLTRSVEDVCGPAPWIVRSAGNEDLTDHVNAGGYESLICPEPQGLMRCVAAVAMSGLTEHARRQFELSGHYDHVEAISCFVQPLLKIDVCDNVGHDHSPYLDTAVLDHMEAVCNELMRTFDFIAIDCEWGLETAVGFVSVTTIMPRNPQLMNVAHTIGFGFASAQNTGQLATALVLRPACSDLRLWRGSHLRATTVRRLHLLQARPAYFDDAFRDRYVLTDVCHEALIGRYDVVEASLLMLGAQSLGRALVAPDLMSAWRRYLALSAGEQADVAVVIVDEGSAEEHAGIMFRQQRITCVRMDTRRTPAGADYVVFDRGVCILGDSTMLRSIQSELRRELVLPDDCALVFTDEVLVPGGELTRDCVEFLSQLRRLPVAREVKEQLFARSEQPMPARWIQRADGVVESPSLLAAIWRSKNPGYAGECCALTEFSRDYERAVQVSQDAPKRELRTLFALSSVTRTLVGSGDLRIVMALLDCEAATSWVPPQTLRRLLDSATVQLTALRCDNAVLILESVAFVRTECARLPVYVLDDAVSYLDALAHDLEAGLFVEAMLSIRSLDLPIASGILLMRQALDNPAVLESVDAFRQSVASFRGIVSGDDATARLPQQLNDTYSTLRGKLYEAGLENVAEQIRGSLVETYDASLKGLLGRAVEEGDVSSYRCYLKVMQWWIKFLSIGSLSERDAAVLQRFQIWLRQWTDEVIPESFEMQDRNWQFEFDAIVVSRETPQRYENPHVLHNLLHQYSLACLRLDTLGLPRRVQALERFCSTFSSRSTKVLRFERELLEIQIPMGTHKASYVFTPRQISVEWTEPPDCTGGEIARILAFEVFLDRFRIWMFPALTIRREQVLGTWTLFIRLNTQGLAPWDFEELRYFVVATRLLFDASYDFSYVANVAVDGFAERFDGLEWKAIITTLVRHRAVHEDASQYVALHALPMSSTVAAIAQSRVVRGLLLRCLRRGFDYCRVLIDGYAQWLNEESEDNRLWSNRYELLRQASLFLAANWPREALSELAGRGVFNVGDDLVAACLFKRFDLTDDLQQVVAAGSSVLSGMSGMIVRHAPEIAVAGRGASSLAAQLIGTGIRFRRAKHFLVARFGDRLGQDVLAGLLRDLDTVPWGHIEDAEQVIQAQISMCGPVCRFELEKGIDWTTLDSWRTLVQRRPAYLGVTEC
;
A
#
# COMPACT_ATOMS: atom_id res chain seq x y z
N MET A 1 -21.92 -48.71 -29.52
CA MET A 1 -20.67 -48.30 -28.84
C MET A 1 -19.93 -49.57 -28.48
N THR A 2 -18.74 -49.76 -29.05
CA THR A 2 -17.88 -50.93 -28.84
C THR A 2 -17.08 -50.75 -27.53
N THR A 3 -16.85 -51.86 -26.82
CA THR A 3 -16.24 -51.97 -25.49
C THR A 3 -14.81 -51.42 -25.34
N ASP A 4 -14.10 -51.09 -26.43
CA ASP A 4 -12.76 -50.50 -26.39
C ASP A 4 -12.76 -48.98 -26.10
N GLU A 5 -13.89 -48.29 -26.26
CA GLU A 5 -14.02 -46.82 -26.12
C GLU A 5 -14.31 -46.34 -24.69
N GLN A 6 -14.13 -47.18 -23.67
CA GLN A 6 -14.26 -46.79 -22.25
C GLN A 6 -12.93 -46.89 -21.47
N LEU A 7 -11.85 -47.34 -22.13
CA LEU A 7 -10.59 -47.69 -21.46
C LEU A 7 -9.66 -46.49 -21.19
N TYR A 8 -9.79 -45.39 -21.94
CA TYR A 8 -8.78 -44.32 -21.99
C TYR A 8 -9.28 -42.94 -21.52
N GLY A 9 -10.54 -42.85 -21.08
CA GLY A 9 -11.14 -41.64 -20.52
C GLY A 9 -11.77 -40.68 -21.56
N PRO A 10 -12.71 -39.83 -21.12
CA PRO A 10 -13.60 -39.05 -22.00
C PRO A 10 -12.86 -38.07 -22.92
N LYS A 11 -11.72 -37.54 -22.48
CA LYS A 11 -10.89 -36.61 -23.27
C LYS A 11 -10.34 -37.27 -24.54
N VAL A 12 -9.68 -38.41 -24.36
CA VAL A 12 -9.06 -39.18 -25.45
C VAL A 12 -10.11 -39.72 -26.41
N ASP A 13 -11.21 -40.26 -25.88
CA ASP A 13 -12.28 -40.83 -26.70
C ASP A 13 -12.90 -39.79 -27.63
N ARG A 14 -13.11 -38.57 -27.14
CA ARG A 14 -13.62 -37.46 -27.95
C ARG A 14 -12.64 -37.06 -29.04
N LEU A 15 -11.37 -36.86 -28.72
CA LEU A 15 -10.36 -36.48 -29.71
C LEU A 15 -10.19 -37.54 -30.80
N LEU A 16 -10.21 -38.83 -30.43
CA LEU A 16 -10.16 -39.94 -31.39
C LEU A 16 -11.40 -39.96 -32.31
N ARG A 17 -12.59 -39.66 -31.79
CA ARG A 17 -13.82 -39.51 -32.59
C ARG A 17 -13.76 -38.31 -33.52
N ILE A 18 -13.27 -37.16 -33.05
CA ILE A 18 -13.11 -35.95 -33.89
C ILE A 18 -12.11 -36.21 -35.01
N ARG A 19 -11.00 -36.91 -34.73
CA ARG A 19 -9.99 -37.30 -35.73
C ARG A 19 -10.55 -38.17 -36.86
N ARG A 20 -11.62 -38.93 -36.60
CA ARG A 20 -12.33 -39.75 -37.61
C ARG A 20 -13.35 -38.96 -38.42
N SER A 21 -13.63 -37.69 -38.07
CA SER A 21 -14.55 -36.83 -38.82
C SER A 21 -13.92 -36.32 -40.12
N GLU A 22 -14.67 -36.34 -41.23
CA GLU A 22 -14.22 -35.78 -42.51
C GLU A 22 -14.04 -34.25 -42.46
N SER A 23 -14.88 -33.54 -41.70
CA SER A 23 -14.84 -32.07 -41.58
C SER A 23 -13.80 -31.58 -40.57
N LEU A 24 -13.60 -32.30 -39.47
CA LEU A 24 -12.81 -31.83 -38.32
C LEU A 24 -11.47 -32.58 -38.13
N GLY A 25 -11.25 -33.69 -38.83
CA GLY A 25 -10.11 -34.58 -38.58
C GLY A 25 -8.74 -33.90 -38.72
N ASN A 26 -8.64 -32.91 -39.60
CA ASN A 26 -7.40 -32.14 -39.85
C ASN A 26 -7.02 -31.18 -38.71
N LEU A 27 -7.94 -30.89 -37.79
CA LEU A 27 -7.70 -30.03 -36.62
C LEU A 27 -7.02 -30.78 -35.47
N VAL A 28 -7.13 -32.11 -35.42
CA VAL A 28 -6.63 -32.91 -34.30
C VAL A 28 -5.29 -33.54 -34.64
N LEU A 29 -4.28 -33.29 -33.80
CA LEU A 29 -2.95 -33.89 -33.92
C LEU A 29 -2.99 -35.42 -33.79
N PRO A 30 -1.98 -36.15 -34.28
CA PRO A 30 -1.81 -37.56 -33.97
C PRO A 30 -1.85 -37.82 -32.46
N ILE A 31 -2.56 -38.88 -32.05
CA ILE A 31 -2.79 -39.24 -30.65
C ILE A 31 -2.44 -40.71 -30.46
N PHE A 32 -1.60 -40.99 -29.47
CA PHE A 32 -1.33 -42.35 -28.99
C PHE A 32 -1.91 -42.51 -27.57
N PRO A 33 -3.00 -43.27 -27.37
CA PRO A 33 -3.61 -43.47 -26.06
C PRO A 33 -2.84 -44.47 -25.20
N ILE A 34 -2.80 -44.24 -23.88
CA ILE A 34 -2.13 -45.10 -22.90
C ILE A 34 -3.08 -45.36 -21.72
N ALA A 35 -3.40 -46.63 -21.47
CA ALA A 35 -4.22 -47.04 -20.34
C ALA A 35 -3.42 -47.02 -19.02
N PRO A 36 -4.06 -46.76 -17.87
CA PRO A 36 -3.42 -46.84 -16.57
C PRO A 36 -3.08 -48.29 -16.22
N LEU A 37 -2.01 -48.49 -15.46
CA LEU A 37 -1.68 -49.81 -14.88
C LEU A 37 -2.73 -50.20 -13.80
N PRO A 38 -3.08 -51.49 -13.66
CA PRO A 38 -4.05 -51.95 -12.66
C PRO A 38 -3.70 -51.57 -11.21
N THR A 39 -4.72 -51.26 -10.41
CA THR A 39 -4.63 -50.74 -9.02
C THR A 39 -3.80 -51.61 -8.06
N ALA A 40 -3.67 -52.92 -8.33
CA ALA A 40 -2.86 -53.86 -7.55
C ALA A 40 -1.34 -53.58 -7.58
N VAL A 41 -0.85 -52.84 -8.58
CA VAL A 41 0.56 -52.41 -8.69
C VAL A 41 0.74 -51.00 -8.12
N ALA A 42 -0.27 -50.13 -8.24
CA ALA A 42 -0.23 -48.74 -7.76
C ALA A 42 -0.46 -48.59 -6.24
N GLY A 43 -1.32 -49.44 -5.64
CA GLY A 43 -1.71 -49.34 -4.23
C GLY A 43 -0.60 -49.64 -3.21
N GLY A 44 0.45 -50.37 -3.62
CA GLY A 44 1.65 -50.61 -2.79
C GLY A 44 2.74 -49.54 -2.92
N LEU A 45 2.61 -48.61 -3.87
CA LEU A 45 3.68 -47.67 -4.26
C LEU A 45 3.51 -46.25 -3.71
N ALA A 46 2.30 -45.88 -3.27
CA ALA A 46 2.02 -44.58 -2.66
C ALA A 46 2.73 -44.33 -1.31
N GLN A 47 3.39 -45.35 -0.73
CA GLN A 47 4.19 -45.28 0.50
C GLN A 47 5.71 -45.39 0.26
N THR A 48 6.18 -45.37 -1.00
CA THR A 48 7.60 -45.44 -1.34
C THR A 48 8.19 -44.04 -1.58
N ASP A 49 9.45 -43.82 -1.21
CA ASP A 49 10.15 -42.53 -1.35
C ASP A 49 10.25 -42.03 -2.83
N ASP A 50 9.98 -42.88 -3.84
CA ASP A 50 9.93 -42.49 -5.27
C ASP A 50 8.89 -43.31 -6.08
N ALA A 51 7.61 -42.99 -5.87
CA ALA A 51 6.48 -43.67 -6.52
C ALA A 51 6.46 -43.54 -8.06
N VAL A 52 6.96 -42.42 -8.60
CA VAL A 52 7.01 -42.14 -10.05
C VAL A 52 8.00 -43.06 -10.75
N LEU A 53 9.22 -43.21 -10.21
CA LEU A 53 10.21 -44.12 -10.79
C LEU A 53 9.75 -45.58 -10.78
N THR A 54 9.06 -45.99 -9.71
CA THR A 54 8.58 -47.37 -9.59
C THR A 54 7.44 -47.65 -10.56
N TYR A 55 6.51 -46.69 -10.74
CA TYR A 55 5.47 -46.78 -11.77
C TYR A 55 6.07 -46.79 -13.19
N ALA A 56 7.10 -45.98 -13.46
CA ALA A 56 7.78 -45.96 -14.75
C ALA A 56 8.46 -47.29 -15.09
N ALA A 57 9.05 -47.98 -14.09
CA ALA A 57 9.63 -49.30 -14.27
C ALA A 57 8.57 -50.36 -14.61
N ALA A 58 7.44 -50.35 -13.88
CA ALA A 58 6.32 -51.24 -14.16
C ALA A 58 5.70 -50.98 -15.54
N LEU A 59 5.60 -49.71 -15.96
CA LEU A 59 5.11 -49.32 -17.28
C LEU A 59 6.03 -49.84 -18.39
N LYS A 60 7.34 -49.79 -18.19
CA LYS A 60 8.34 -50.31 -19.13
C LYS A 60 8.27 -51.83 -19.28
N GLU A 61 7.94 -52.55 -18.22
CA GLU A 61 7.74 -54.00 -18.24
C GLU A 61 6.43 -54.38 -18.95
N ALA A 62 5.34 -53.66 -18.65
CA ALA A 62 4.03 -53.89 -19.25
C ALA A 62 3.98 -53.50 -20.75
N PHE A 63 4.68 -52.44 -21.15
CA PHE A 63 4.66 -51.89 -22.51
C PHE A 63 6.09 -51.65 -23.07
N PRO A 64 6.88 -52.70 -23.34
CA PRO A 64 8.30 -52.56 -23.72
C PRO A 64 8.52 -51.89 -25.09
N GLN A 65 7.50 -51.85 -25.96
CA GLN A 65 7.56 -51.19 -27.27
C GLN A 65 6.93 -49.79 -27.29
N LEU A 66 6.45 -49.27 -26.15
CA LEU A 66 5.67 -48.03 -26.08
C LEU A 66 6.33 -46.86 -26.81
N THR A 67 7.63 -46.63 -26.59
CA THR A 67 8.37 -45.54 -27.24
C THR A 67 8.36 -45.64 -28.77
N ARG A 68 8.52 -46.85 -29.33
CA ARG A 68 8.45 -47.06 -30.79
C ARG A 68 7.04 -46.86 -31.32
N SER A 69 6.04 -47.40 -30.62
CA SER A 69 4.63 -47.24 -31.02
C SER A 69 4.18 -45.78 -31.00
N VAL A 70 4.67 -45.00 -30.03
CA VAL A 70 4.44 -43.55 -29.98
C VAL A 70 5.14 -42.86 -31.15
N GLU A 71 6.38 -43.21 -31.47
CA GLU A 71 7.11 -42.64 -32.60
C GLU A 71 6.45 -42.95 -33.95
N ASP A 72 5.92 -44.16 -34.13
CA ASP A 72 5.20 -44.57 -35.35
C ASP A 72 3.91 -43.75 -35.58
N VAL A 73 3.23 -43.33 -34.51
CA VAL A 73 1.96 -42.59 -34.59
C VAL A 73 2.17 -41.08 -34.55
N CYS A 74 3.02 -40.59 -33.64
CA CYS A 74 3.23 -39.18 -33.35
C CYS A 74 4.48 -38.60 -34.02
N GLY A 75 5.27 -39.41 -34.72
CA GLY A 75 6.58 -39.00 -35.24
C GLY A 75 7.65 -38.90 -34.14
N PRO A 76 8.85 -38.41 -34.46
CA PRO A 76 9.95 -38.30 -33.49
C PRO A 76 9.65 -37.27 -32.39
N ALA A 77 10.29 -37.43 -31.23
CA ALA A 77 10.26 -36.45 -30.14
C ALA A 77 10.78 -35.07 -30.60
N PRO A 78 10.36 -33.94 -29.97
CA PRO A 78 9.66 -33.84 -28.69
C PRO A 78 8.15 -34.14 -28.74
N TRP A 79 7.65 -34.73 -27.66
CA TRP A 79 6.23 -35.04 -27.46
C TRP A 79 5.65 -34.32 -26.24
N ILE A 80 4.33 -34.28 -26.13
CA ILE A 80 3.62 -33.93 -24.90
C ILE A 80 2.79 -35.12 -24.43
N VAL A 81 2.94 -35.47 -23.15
CA VAL A 81 2.12 -36.46 -22.47
C VAL A 81 1.03 -35.72 -21.69
N ARG A 82 -0.23 -35.98 -22.03
CA ARG A 82 -1.40 -35.31 -21.46
C ARG A 82 -2.23 -36.25 -20.59
N SER A 83 -2.82 -35.71 -19.53
CA SER A 83 -3.82 -36.40 -18.72
C SER A 83 -5.09 -36.67 -19.52
N ALA A 84 -5.76 -37.78 -19.19
CA ALA A 84 -7.05 -38.18 -19.72
C ALA A 84 -7.91 -38.88 -18.67
N GLY A 85 -7.89 -38.38 -17.43
CA GLY A 85 -8.74 -38.90 -16.36
C GLY A 85 -10.18 -38.37 -16.46
N ASN A 86 -10.82 -38.22 -15.30
CA ASN A 86 -12.21 -37.79 -15.18
C ASN A 86 -12.38 -36.26 -15.12
N GLU A 87 -11.32 -35.46 -15.34
CA GLU A 87 -11.32 -33.98 -15.29
C GLU A 87 -12.21 -33.29 -16.34
N ASP A 88 -12.74 -34.10 -17.24
CA ASP A 88 -13.36 -33.71 -18.50
C ASP A 88 -14.86 -34.07 -18.55
N LEU A 89 -15.40 -34.53 -17.40
CA LEU A 89 -16.80 -34.82 -17.10
C LEU A 89 -17.50 -33.61 -16.49
N THR A 90 -18.81 -33.48 -16.73
CA THR A 90 -19.61 -32.30 -16.35
C THR A 90 -19.68 -32.03 -14.85
N ASP A 91 -19.66 -33.08 -14.02
CA ASP A 91 -19.88 -32.99 -12.56
C ASP A 91 -18.56 -32.91 -11.76
N HIS A 92 -17.40 -32.91 -12.43
CA HIS A 92 -16.10 -32.96 -11.77
C HIS A 92 -15.40 -31.59 -11.74
N VAL A 93 -15.07 -31.10 -10.53
CA VAL A 93 -14.41 -29.81 -10.25
C VAL A 93 -12.87 -29.91 -10.39
N ASN A 94 -12.35 -30.72 -11.32
CA ASN A 94 -10.90 -31.04 -11.36
C ASN A 94 -10.14 -30.42 -12.54
N ALA A 95 -10.59 -29.26 -13.05
CA ALA A 95 -9.86 -28.58 -14.13
C ALA A 95 -8.50 -28.08 -13.62
N GLY A 96 -7.41 -28.64 -14.16
CA GLY A 96 -6.04 -28.29 -13.78
C GLY A 96 -5.48 -29.06 -12.57
N GLY A 97 -6.20 -30.05 -12.04
CA GLY A 97 -5.70 -30.90 -10.94
C GLY A 97 -4.77 -32.03 -11.38
N TYR A 98 -4.64 -32.29 -12.68
CA TYR A 98 -3.75 -33.30 -13.26
C TYR A 98 -2.65 -32.68 -14.12
N GLU A 99 -1.51 -33.34 -14.19
CA GLU A 99 -0.33 -32.83 -14.91
C GLU A 99 -0.38 -33.12 -16.42
N SER A 100 0.32 -32.32 -17.20
CA SER A 100 0.67 -32.60 -18.59
C SER A 100 2.12 -32.20 -18.80
N LEU A 101 2.96 -33.11 -19.28
CA LEU A 101 4.42 -32.96 -19.28
C LEU A 101 5.01 -33.06 -20.69
N ILE A 102 5.96 -32.16 -20.99
CA ILE A 102 6.75 -32.21 -22.22
C ILE A 102 7.83 -33.29 -22.08
N CYS A 103 7.89 -34.19 -23.05
CA CYS A 103 8.90 -35.22 -23.19
C CYS A 103 9.90 -34.79 -24.29
N PRO A 104 11.06 -34.21 -23.93
CA PRO A 104 12.01 -33.69 -24.92
C PRO A 104 12.72 -34.79 -25.70
N GLU A 105 12.94 -35.94 -25.06
CA GLU A 105 13.72 -37.06 -25.61
C GLU A 105 13.01 -38.41 -25.39
N PRO A 106 13.10 -39.37 -26.33
CA PRO A 106 12.38 -40.64 -26.26
C PRO A 106 12.68 -41.47 -24.99
N GLN A 107 13.89 -41.36 -24.42
CA GLN A 107 14.31 -42.07 -23.21
C GLN A 107 13.51 -41.65 -21.97
N GLY A 108 12.99 -40.41 -21.96
CA GLY A 108 12.22 -39.84 -20.85
C GLY A 108 10.74 -40.23 -20.83
N LEU A 109 10.22 -40.87 -21.90
CA LEU A 109 8.78 -41.07 -22.10
C LEU A 109 8.13 -41.81 -20.92
N MET A 110 8.71 -42.92 -20.47
CA MET A 110 8.15 -43.73 -19.38
C MET A 110 8.00 -42.94 -18.08
N ARG A 111 8.98 -42.08 -17.78
CA ARG A 111 8.96 -41.24 -16.58
C ARG A 111 7.90 -40.15 -16.68
N CYS A 112 7.75 -39.54 -17.86
CA CYS A 112 6.72 -38.53 -18.10
C CYS A 112 5.31 -39.12 -17.99
N VAL A 113 5.07 -40.29 -18.59
CA VAL A 113 3.78 -41.01 -18.48
C VAL A 113 3.49 -41.39 -17.04
N ALA A 114 4.48 -41.88 -16.30
CA ALA A 114 4.31 -42.21 -14.89
C ALA A 114 3.94 -40.99 -14.03
N ALA A 115 4.63 -39.86 -14.22
CA ALA A 115 4.33 -38.64 -13.47
C ALA A 115 2.91 -38.11 -13.76
N VAL A 116 2.51 -38.08 -15.04
CA VAL A 116 1.15 -37.68 -15.42
C VAL A 116 0.10 -38.64 -14.86
N ALA A 117 0.29 -39.96 -14.99
CA ALA A 117 -0.65 -40.96 -14.48
C ALA A 117 -0.81 -40.88 -12.95
N MET A 118 0.28 -40.59 -12.23
CA MET A 118 0.27 -40.50 -10.77
C MET A 118 -0.22 -39.14 -10.23
N SER A 119 -0.35 -38.12 -11.08
CA SER A 119 -0.83 -36.79 -10.66
C SER A 119 -2.23 -36.82 -10.05
N GLY A 120 -3.05 -37.81 -10.42
CA GLY A 120 -4.36 -38.02 -9.82
C GLY A 120 -4.34 -38.41 -8.34
N LEU A 121 -3.23 -38.95 -7.84
CA LEU A 121 -3.04 -39.38 -6.45
C LEU A 121 -2.54 -38.26 -5.52
N THR A 122 -2.37 -37.04 -6.04
CA THR A 122 -1.89 -35.91 -5.24
C THR A 122 -2.95 -35.42 -4.25
N GLU A 123 -2.51 -34.85 -3.12
CA GLU A 123 -3.42 -34.28 -2.13
C GLU A 123 -4.28 -33.15 -2.71
N HIS A 124 -3.71 -32.35 -3.62
CA HIS A 124 -4.43 -31.28 -4.29
C HIS A 124 -5.61 -31.81 -5.11
N ALA A 125 -5.38 -32.85 -5.93
CA ALA A 125 -6.44 -33.51 -6.67
C ALA A 125 -7.51 -34.07 -5.73
N ARG A 126 -7.11 -34.73 -4.63
CA ARG A 126 -8.04 -35.28 -3.63
C ARG A 126 -8.98 -34.22 -3.04
N ARG A 127 -8.44 -33.07 -2.61
CA ARG A 127 -9.27 -31.98 -2.02
C ARG A 127 -10.21 -31.35 -3.06
N GLN A 128 -9.82 -31.28 -4.33
CA GLN A 128 -10.72 -30.83 -5.40
C GLN A 128 -11.86 -31.84 -5.66
N PHE A 129 -11.59 -33.15 -5.58
CA PHE A 129 -12.63 -34.18 -5.68
C PHE A 129 -13.64 -34.10 -4.52
N GLU A 130 -13.20 -33.79 -3.31
CA GLU A 130 -14.07 -33.63 -2.13
C GLU A 130 -15.14 -32.53 -2.33
N LEU A 131 -14.83 -31.44 -3.04
CA LEU A 131 -15.83 -30.40 -3.39
C LEU A 131 -16.97 -30.91 -4.28
N SER A 132 -16.72 -31.98 -5.05
CA SER A 132 -17.71 -32.58 -5.93
C SER A 132 -18.59 -33.61 -5.22
N GLY A 133 -18.38 -33.84 -3.90
CA GLY A 133 -19.16 -34.79 -3.09
C GLY A 133 -18.87 -36.27 -3.37
N HIS A 134 -17.80 -36.59 -4.11
CA HIS A 134 -17.41 -37.95 -4.46
C HIS A 134 -16.25 -38.41 -3.57
N TYR A 135 -16.49 -39.41 -2.71
CA TYR A 135 -15.52 -39.91 -1.72
C TYR A 135 -14.77 -41.18 -2.16
N ASP A 136 -15.16 -41.79 -3.28
CA ASP A 136 -14.73 -43.13 -3.63
C ASP A 136 -13.72 -43.15 -4.78
N HIS A 137 -12.49 -43.51 -4.42
CA HIS A 137 -11.38 -44.01 -5.25
C HIS A 137 -10.57 -42.99 -6.08
N VAL A 138 -9.38 -42.70 -5.54
CA VAL A 138 -8.27 -42.05 -6.27
C VAL A 138 -7.38 -43.16 -6.85
N GLU A 139 -7.28 -43.23 -8.18
CA GLU A 139 -6.45 -44.21 -8.92
C GLU A 139 -5.50 -43.49 -9.89
N ALA A 140 -4.52 -44.23 -10.44
CA ALA A 140 -3.69 -43.72 -11.52
C ALA A 140 -4.57 -43.42 -12.76
N ILE A 141 -4.36 -42.28 -13.40
CA ILE A 141 -5.20 -41.81 -14.51
C ILE A 141 -4.67 -42.23 -15.87
N SER A 142 -5.56 -42.35 -16.85
CA SER A 142 -5.21 -42.57 -18.26
C SER A 142 -4.39 -41.39 -18.81
N CYS A 143 -3.55 -41.67 -19.80
CA CYS A 143 -2.70 -40.68 -20.46
C CYS A 143 -2.79 -40.81 -21.98
N PHE A 144 -2.34 -39.80 -22.71
CA PHE A 144 -2.08 -39.92 -24.15
C PHE A 144 -0.91 -39.05 -24.59
N VAL A 145 -0.31 -39.40 -25.72
CA VAL A 145 0.83 -38.69 -26.29
C VAL A 145 0.44 -38.00 -27.59
N GLN A 146 0.91 -36.77 -27.78
CA GLN A 146 0.82 -36.01 -29.03
C GLN A 146 2.18 -35.44 -29.43
N PRO A 147 2.41 -35.13 -30.72
CA PRO A 147 3.55 -34.32 -31.13
C PRO A 147 3.52 -32.94 -30.45
N LEU A 148 4.67 -32.45 -30.00
CA LEU A 148 4.77 -31.08 -29.49
C LEU A 148 4.73 -30.09 -30.66
N LEU A 149 3.80 -29.14 -30.62
CA LEU A 149 3.76 -28.02 -31.58
C LEU A 149 4.98 -27.13 -31.41
N LYS A 150 5.33 -26.34 -32.43
CA LYS A 150 6.37 -25.32 -32.28
C LYS A 150 5.84 -24.20 -31.38
N ILE A 151 6.21 -24.25 -30.11
CA ILE A 151 5.67 -23.37 -29.05
C ILE A 151 6.42 -22.03 -28.89
N ASP A 152 7.43 -21.78 -29.73
CA ASP A 152 8.25 -20.57 -29.66
C ASP A 152 7.44 -19.30 -29.97
N VAL A 153 7.80 -18.21 -29.29
CA VAL A 153 7.28 -16.85 -29.53
C VAL A 153 8.42 -15.99 -30.07
N CYS A 154 8.14 -15.06 -30.98
CA CYS A 154 9.17 -14.15 -31.47
C CYS A 154 9.70 -13.23 -30.36
N ASP A 155 11.02 -13.02 -30.30
CA ASP A 155 11.69 -12.18 -29.28
C ASP A 155 11.26 -10.71 -29.29
N ASN A 156 10.57 -10.25 -30.34
CA ASN A 156 10.04 -8.89 -30.44
C ASN A 156 8.60 -8.76 -29.92
N VAL A 157 8.06 -9.77 -29.24
CA VAL A 157 6.77 -9.69 -28.53
C VAL A 157 7.06 -9.21 -27.11
N GLY A 158 6.60 -7.99 -26.78
CA GLY A 158 6.74 -7.42 -25.44
C GLY A 158 5.91 -8.18 -24.40
N HIS A 159 6.28 -8.03 -23.11
CA HIS A 159 5.60 -8.71 -22.00
C HIS A 159 4.12 -8.32 -21.85
N ASP A 160 3.77 -7.08 -22.18
CA ASP A 160 2.41 -6.54 -22.12
C ASP A 160 1.62 -6.73 -23.44
N HIS A 161 2.22 -7.37 -24.44
CA HIS A 161 1.55 -7.63 -25.73
C HIS A 161 0.67 -8.87 -25.64
N SER A 162 -0.55 -8.75 -26.16
CA SER A 162 -1.48 -9.87 -26.29
C SER A 162 -1.97 -10.03 -27.74
N PRO A 163 -2.34 -11.24 -28.19
CA PRO A 163 -2.65 -11.47 -29.59
C PRO A 163 -4.04 -10.91 -29.97
N TYR A 164 -4.11 -10.25 -31.12
CA TYR A 164 -5.36 -9.85 -31.77
C TYR A 164 -5.61 -10.74 -33.00
N LEU A 165 -6.68 -11.54 -32.93
CA LEU A 165 -7.14 -12.42 -34.00
C LEU A 165 -8.24 -11.73 -34.81
N ASP A 166 -8.25 -12.00 -36.12
CA ASP A 166 -9.31 -11.51 -36.98
C ASP A 166 -10.67 -12.16 -36.67
N THR A 167 -11.74 -11.47 -37.07
CA THR A 167 -13.12 -11.92 -36.85
C THR A 167 -13.44 -13.22 -37.57
N ALA A 168 -12.84 -13.47 -38.75
CA ALA A 168 -13.12 -14.68 -39.53
C ALA A 168 -12.56 -15.94 -38.87
N VAL A 169 -11.40 -15.84 -38.20
CA VAL A 169 -10.80 -16.92 -37.41
C VAL A 169 -11.68 -17.24 -36.22
N LEU A 170 -12.16 -16.22 -35.49
CA LEU A 170 -13.07 -16.41 -34.36
C LEU A 170 -14.40 -17.05 -34.81
N ASP A 171 -14.98 -16.58 -35.90
CA ASP A 171 -16.20 -17.17 -36.49
C ASP A 171 -15.98 -18.64 -36.87
N HIS A 172 -14.83 -18.97 -37.43
CA HIS A 172 -14.48 -20.34 -37.78
C HIS A 172 -14.35 -21.24 -36.53
N MET A 173 -13.72 -20.74 -35.46
CA MET A 173 -13.62 -21.45 -34.19
C MET A 173 -15.00 -21.67 -33.56
N GLU A 174 -15.85 -20.64 -33.52
CA GLU A 174 -17.24 -20.74 -33.03
C GLU A 174 -18.08 -21.73 -33.87
N ALA A 175 -17.88 -21.78 -35.20
CA ALA A 175 -18.54 -22.74 -36.07
C ALA A 175 -18.13 -24.19 -35.74
N VAL A 176 -16.84 -24.44 -35.49
CA VAL A 176 -16.34 -25.74 -35.05
C VAL A 176 -16.91 -26.11 -33.67
N CYS A 177 -16.94 -25.19 -32.72
CA CYS A 177 -17.56 -25.41 -31.40
C CYS A 177 -19.04 -25.82 -31.53
N ASN A 178 -19.80 -25.17 -32.43
CA ASN A 178 -21.19 -25.54 -32.70
C ASN A 178 -21.34 -26.96 -33.27
N GLU A 179 -20.45 -27.36 -34.18
CA GLU A 179 -20.44 -28.72 -34.74
C GLU A 179 -20.12 -29.76 -33.66
N LEU A 180 -19.14 -29.48 -32.79
CA LEU A 180 -18.77 -30.32 -31.66
C LEU A 180 -19.91 -30.46 -30.64
N MET A 181 -20.56 -29.35 -30.27
CA MET A 181 -21.72 -29.38 -29.35
C MET A 181 -22.87 -30.21 -29.89
N ARG A 182 -23.14 -30.18 -31.20
CA ARG A 182 -24.16 -31.04 -31.82
C ARG A 182 -23.73 -32.51 -31.85
N THR A 183 -22.45 -32.77 -32.11
CA THR A 183 -21.91 -34.13 -32.22
C THR A 183 -21.91 -34.87 -30.89
N PHE A 184 -21.59 -34.16 -29.80
CA PHE A 184 -21.50 -34.73 -28.44
C PHE A 184 -22.69 -34.39 -27.53
N ASP A 185 -23.71 -33.72 -28.06
CA ASP A 185 -24.90 -33.24 -27.35
C ASP A 185 -24.59 -32.40 -26.11
N PHE A 186 -23.64 -31.47 -26.23
CA PHE A 186 -23.31 -30.53 -25.16
C PHE A 186 -24.24 -29.31 -25.19
N ILE A 187 -24.64 -28.84 -24.00
CA ILE A 187 -25.39 -27.58 -23.84
C ILE A 187 -24.48 -26.35 -23.84
N ALA A 188 -23.21 -26.54 -23.48
CA ALA A 188 -22.12 -25.58 -23.55
C ALA A 188 -20.79 -26.33 -23.67
N ILE A 189 -19.79 -25.71 -24.29
CA ILE A 189 -18.50 -26.33 -24.59
C ILE A 189 -17.35 -25.45 -24.10
N ASP A 190 -16.29 -26.12 -23.65
CA ASP A 190 -14.99 -25.57 -23.32
C ASP A 190 -13.93 -26.26 -24.21
N CYS A 191 -13.25 -25.48 -25.05
CA CYS A 191 -12.27 -25.94 -26.03
C CYS A 191 -10.90 -25.31 -25.80
N GLU A 192 -9.85 -26.10 -25.97
CA GLU A 192 -8.46 -25.64 -26.02
C GLU A 192 -7.93 -25.71 -27.45
N TRP A 193 -7.22 -24.66 -27.86
CA TRP A 193 -6.70 -24.50 -29.21
C TRP A 193 -5.21 -24.13 -29.18
N GLY A 194 -4.48 -24.64 -30.17
CA GLY A 194 -3.13 -24.20 -30.50
C GLY A 194 -3.08 -23.60 -31.90
N LEU A 195 -2.59 -22.38 -32.02
CA LEU A 195 -2.51 -21.65 -33.28
C LEU A 195 -1.05 -21.47 -33.70
N GLU A 196 -0.75 -21.87 -34.93
CA GLU A 196 0.50 -21.49 -35.58
C GLU A 196 0.31 -20.14 -36.27
N THR A 197 1.12 -19.14 -35.91
CA THR A 197 0.97 -17.77 -36.42
C THR A 197 2.26 -17.22 -37.02
N ALA A 198 2.20 -16.02 -37.60
CA ALA A 198 3.38 -15.33 -38.11
C ALA A 198 4.36 -14.84 -37.02
N VAL A 199 3.89 -14.65 -35.78
CA VAL A 199 4.65 -14.06 -34.66
C VAL A 199 4.93 -15.06 -33.52
N GLY A 200 4.65 -16.34 -33.76
CA GLY A 200 4.87 -17.42 -32.80
C GLY A 200 3.63 -18.26 -32.52
N PHE A 201 3.70 -19.08 -31.49
CA PHE A 201 2.58 -19.89 -31.02
C PHE A 201 1.57 -19.05 -30.24
N VAL A 202 0.27 -19.29 -30.46
CA VAL A 202 -0.81 -18.68 -29.67
C VAL A 202 -1.69 -19.79 -29.09
N SER A 203 -1.90 -19.75 -27.78
CA SER A 203 -2.87 -20.61 -27.10
C SER A 203 -4.22 -19.90 -27.01
N VAL A 204 -5.32 -20.62 -27.22
CA VAL A 204 -6.67 -20.09 -27.01
C VAL A 204 -7.52 -21.06 -26.21
N THR A 205 -8.28 -20.54 -25.24
CA THR A 205 -9.41 -21.24 -24.64
C THR A 205 -10.71 -20.61 -25.11
N THR A 206 -11.73 -21.43 -25.37
CA THR A 206 -13.04 -20.97 -25.84
C THR A 206 -14.12 -21.58 -24.99
N ILE A 207 -14.96 -20.74 -24.39
CA ILE A 207 -16.17 -21.16 -23.69
C ILE A 207 -17.40 -20.61 -24.41
N MET A 208 -18.35 -21.48 -24.73
CA MET A 208 -19.50 -21.13 -25.58
C MET A 208 -20.73 -21.98 -25.24
N PRO A 209 -21.93 -21.38 -25.06
CA PRO A 209 -23.17 -22.14 -24.97
C PRO A 209 -23.71 -22.53 -26.35
N ARG A 210 -24.50 -23.61 -26.40
CA ARG A 210 -25.27 -24.00 -27.60
C ARG A 210 -26.36 -22.98 -27.92
N ASN A 211 -26.97 -22.38 -26.91
CA ASN A 211 -27.84 -21.22 -27.06
C ASN A 211 -27.08 -19.95 -26.64
N PRO A 212 -26.65 -19.11 -27.60
CA PRO A 212 -25.88 -17.91 -27.30
C PRO A 212 -26.65 -16.89 -26.46
N GLN A 213 -27.98 -16.99 -26.35
CA GLN A 213 -28.80 -16.06 -25.55
C GLN A 213 -28.68 -16.24 -24.04
N LEU A 214 -28.04 -17.32 -23.59
CA LEU A 214 -28.02 -17.69 -22.18
C LEU A 214 -26.72 -17.35 -21.47
N MET A 215 -25.59 -17.39 -22.18
CA MET A 215 -24.25 -17.23 -21.62
C MET A 215 -23.37 -16.47 -22.60
N ASN A 216 -22.46 -15.64 -22.08
CA ASN A 216 -21.49 -14.94 -22.93
C ASN A 216 -20.52 -15.94 -23.58
N VAL A 217 -20.20 -15.75 -24.86
CA VAL A 217 -19.10 -16.49 -25.50
C VAL A 217 -17.80 -15.80 -25.17
N ALA A 218 -16.79 -16.55 -24.73
CA ALA A 218 -15.51 -15.99 -24.34
C ALA A 218 -14.36 -16.76 -25.00
N HIS A 219 -13.42 -16.03 -25.58
CA HIS A 219 -12.15 -16.55 -26.08
C HIS A 219 -11.00 -15.89 -25.33
N THR A 220 -10.19 -16.66 -24.61
CA THR A 220 -8.97 -16.16 -23.96
C THR A 220 -7.78 -16.51 -24.80
N ILE A 221 -6.93 -15.55 -25.12
CA ILE A 221 -5.91 -15.65 -26.16
C ILE A 221 -4.57 -15.20 -25.58
N GLY A 222 -3.51 -16.00 -25.73
CA GLY A 222 -2.19 -15.67 -25.19
C GLY A 222 -1.05 -16.14 -26.11
N PHE A 223 0.07 -15.42 -26.10
CA PHE A 223 1.29 -15.85 -26.78
C PHE A 223 1.99 -16.97 -25.98
N GLY A 224 2.50 -17.98 -26.67
CA GLY A 224 3.20 -19.11 -26.06
C GLY A 224 2.28 -20.24 -25.60
N PHE A 225 2.90 -21.30 -25.07
CA PHE A 225 2.22 -22.53 -24.67
C PHE A 225 1.45 -22.37 -23.35
N ALA A 226 0.19 -22.82 -23.34
CA ALA A 226 -0.71 -22.79 -22.17
C ALA A 226 -0.94 -21.39 -21.58
N SER A 227 -0.58 -20.33 -22.30
CA SER A 227 -0.67 -18.94 -21.83
C SER A 227 -2.11 -18.44 -21.69
N ALA A 228 -3.07 -19.03 -22.39
CA ALA A 228 -4.49 -18.72 -22.19
C ALA A 228 -5.07 -19.25 -20.87
N GLN A 229 -4.34 -20.12 -20.16
CA GLN A 229 -4.78 -20.79 -18.93
C GLN A 229 -3.86 -20.54 -17.73
N ASN A 230 -2.72 -19.88 -17.96
CA ASN A 230 -1.71 -19.59 -16.95
C ASN A 230 -1.39 -18.10 -16.95
N THR A 231 -1.18 -17.53 -15.77
CA THR A 231 -0.54 -16.23 -15.57
C THR A 231 0.96 -16.35 -15.87
N GLY A 232 1.29 -16.43 -17.17
CA GLY A 232 2.66 -16.38 -17.65
C GLY A 232 3.25 -14.97 -17.63
N GLN A 233 4.51 -14.82 -18.06
CA GLN A 233 5.17 -13.52 -18.21
C GLN A 233 4.57 -12.63 -19.32
N LEU A 234 3.72 -13.19 -20.19
CA LEU A 234 3.10 -12.49 -21.31
C LEU A 234 1.62 -12.24 -21.04
N ALA A 235 1.13 -11.07 -21.42
CA ALA A 235 -0.27 -10.68 -21.25
C ALA A 235 -1.22 -11.51 -22.14
N THR A 236 -2.45 -11.70 -21.66
CA THR A 236 -3.54 -12.34 -22.39
C THR A 236 -4.57 -11.31 -22.88
N ALA A 237 -5.29 -11.67 -23.93
CA ALA A 237 -6.46 -10.94 -24.42
C ALA A 237 -7.73 -11.76 -24.15
N LEU A 238 -8.85 -11.09 -23.97
CA LEU A 238 -10.19 -11.70 -23.94
C LEU A 238 -11.01 -11.15 -25.09
N VAL A 239 -11.71 -12.01 -25.81
CA VAL A 239 -12.78 -11.64 -26.75
C VAL A 239 -14.09 -12.17 -26.20
N LEU A 240 -15.02 -11.27 -25.92
CA LEU A 240 -16.30 -11.57 -25.31
C LEU A 240 -17.44 -11.20 -26.27
N ARG A 241 -18.30 -12.17 -26.58
CA ARG A 241 -19.58 -11.94 -27.27
C ARG A 241 -20.74 -12.01 -26.28
N PRO A 242 -21.41 -10.89 -25.97
CA PRO A 242 -22.48 -10.86 -24.98
C PRO A 242 -23.69 -11.69 -25.39
N ALA A 243 -24.39 -12.31 -24.44
CA ALA A 243 -25.48 -13.24 -24.76
C ALA A 243 -26.63 -12.62 -25.59
N CYS A 244 -26.87 -11.31 -25.47
CA CYS A 244 -27.94 -10.60 -26.17
C CYS A 244 -27.47 -9.81 -27.40
N SER A 245 -26.26 -10.07 -27.91
CA SER A 245 -25.65 -9.25 -28.96
C SER A 245 -24.61 -10.02 -29.78
N ASP A 246 -24.42 -9.60 -31.03
CA ASP A 246 -23.34 -10.12 -31.89
C ASP A 246 -22.04 -9.31 -31.77
N LEU A 247 -21.98 -8.34 -30.83
CA LEU A 247 -20.80 -7.53 -30.58
C LEU A 247 -19.63 -8.37 -30.06
N ARG A 248 -18.42 -8.06 -30.52
CA ARG A 248 -17.17 -8.59 -29.97
C ARG A 248 -16.46 -7.53 -29.15
N LEU A 249 -16.49 -7.69 -27.84
CA LEU A 249 -15.79 -6.82 -26.90
C LEU A 249 -14.43 -7.42 -26.57
N TRP A 250 -13.38 -6.63 -26.75
CA TRP A 250 -12.00 -7.00 -26.51
C TRP A 250 -11.49 -6.46 -25.18
N ARG A 251 -10.69 -7.28 -24.48
CA ARG A 251 -9.83 -6.91 -23.36
C ARG A 251 -8.38 -7.11 -23.77
N GLY A 252 -7.50 -6.25 -23.27
CA GLY A 252 -6.06 -6.24 -23.58
C GLY A 252 -5.53 -4.81 -23.62
N SER A 253 -4.31 -4.63 -23.11
CA SER A 253 -3.63 -3.33 -23.08
C SER A 253 -2.87 -3.04 -24.38
N HIS A 254 -2.14 -4.03 -24.91
CA HIS A 254 -1.43 -3.87 -26.17
C HIS A 254 -1.73 -5.04 -27.10
N LEU A 255 -2.72 -4.85 -27.97
CA LEU A 255 -3.19 -5.85 -28.92
C LEU A 255 -2.27 -5.91 -30.14
N ARG A 256 -1.74 -7.08 -30.48
CA ARG A 256 -0.89 -7.26 -31.66
C ARG A 256 -1.60 -8.08 -32.72
N ALA A 257 -1.86 -7.48 -33.88
CA ALA A 257 -2.47 -8.15 -35.02
C ALA A 257 -1.66 -9.39 -35.42
N THR A 258 -2.32 -10.55 -35.40
CA THR A 258 -1.67 -11.85 -35.53
C THR A 258 -2.33 -12.68 -36.62
N THR A 259 -1.61 -12.89 -37.73
CA THR A 259 -2.09 -13.72 -38.84
C THR A 259 -1.95 -15.20 -38.51
N VAL A 260 -3.08 -15.92 -38.49
CA VAL A 260 -3.14 -17.36 -38.23
C VAL A 260 -2.83 -18.14 -39.51
N ARG A 261 -1.90 -19.10 -39.41
CA ARG A 261 -1.53 -20.02 -40.49
C ARG A 261 -2.24 -21.36 -40.37
N ARG A 262 -2.39 -21.87 -39.15
CA ARG A 262 -3.01 -23.17 -38.87
C ARG A 262 -3.65 -23.21 -37.48
N LEU A 263 -4.79 -23.90 -37.38
CA LEU A 263 -5.52 -24.17 -36.13
C LEU A 263 -5.37 -25.64 -35.75
N HIS A 264 -5.14 -25.89 -34.45
CA HIS A 264 -5.15 -27.22 -33.85
C HIS A 264 -6.12 -27.25 -32.67
N LEU A 265 -7.02 -28.23 -32.65
CA LEU A 265 -7.92 -28.50 -31.53
C LEU A 265 -7.24 -29.48 -30.57
N LEU A 266 -6.97 -29.03 -29.35
CA LEU A 266 -6.22 -29.76 -28.33
C LEU A 266 -7.15 -30.47 -27.33
N GLN A 267 -8.31 -29.88 -27.05
CA GLN A 267 -9.32 -30.42 -26.12
C GLN A 267 -10.72 -29.89 -26.47
N ALA A 268 -11.74 -30.70 -26.21
CA ALA A 268 -13.15 -30.28 -26.25
C ALA A 268 -13.94 -31.00 -25.15
N ARG A 269 -14.49 -30.24 -24.20
CA ARG A 269 -15.25 -30.78 -23.06
C ARG A 269 -16.56 -30.01 -22.81
N PRO A 270 -17.57 -30.60 -22.13
CA PRO A 270 -18.74 -29.84 -21.71
C PRO A 270 -18.32 -28.75 -20.71
N ALA A 271 -18.95 -27.57 -20.81
CA ALA A 271 -18.75 -26.48 -19.87
C ALA A 271 -19.91 -26.38 -18.88
N TYR A 272 -19.63 -25.84 -17.69
CA TYR A 272 -20.68 -25.46 -16.74
C TYR A 272 -21.47 -24.28 -17.28
N PHE A 273 -22.79 -24.32 -17.10
CA PHE A 273 -23.69 -23.29 -17.60
C PHE A 273 -23.77 -22.11 -16.62
N ASP A 274 -23.36 -20.93 -17.08
CA ASP A 274 -23.35 -19.69 -16.31
C ASP A 274 -24.24 -18.62 -16.96
N ASP A 275 -25.31 -18.23 -16.28
CA ASP A 275 -26.26 -17.23 -16.79
C ASP A 275 -25.56 -15.88 -16.96
N ALA A 276 -25.60 -15.33 -18.17
CA ALA A 276 -25.04 -14.01 -18.48
C ALA A 276 -25.73 -12.87 -17.72
N PHE A 277 -26.98 -13.07 -17.32
CA PHE A 277 -27.78 -12.14 -16.55
C PHE A 277 -27.82 -12.55 -15.09
N ARG A 278 -27.36 -11.67 -14.20
CA ARG A 278 -27.34 -11.96 -12.76
C ARG A 278 -28.08 -10.89 -11.97
N ASP A 279 -28.72 -11.34 -10.90
CA ASP A 279 -29.29 -10.47 -9.89
C ASP A 279 -28.16 -10.01 -8.96
N ARG A 280 -27.89 -8.70 -8.91
CA ARG A 280 -26.82 -8.09 -8.11
C ARG A 280 -27.42 -7.10 -7.12
N TYR A 281 -26.96 -7.14 -5.88
CA TYR A 281 -27.18 -6.08 -4.91
C TYR A 281 -26.19 -4.95 -5.15
N VAL A 282 -26.69 -3.79 -5.55
CA VAL A 282 -25.89 -2.57 -5.80
C VAL A 282 -26.19 -1.57 -4.70
N LEU A 283 -25.18 -0.84 -4.23
CA LEU A 283 -25.39 0.19 -3.23
C LEU A 283 -26.23 1.34 -3.79
N THR A 284 -27.15 1.88 -2.99
CA THR A 284 -27.78 3.16 -3.31
C THR A 284 -26.73 4.27 -3.33
N ASP A 285 -26.93 5.31 -4.16
CA ASP A 285 -25.97 6.44 -4.27
C ASP A 285 -25.64 7.04 -2.89
N VAL A 286 -26.67 7.20 -2.03
CA VAL A 286 -26.50 7.75 -0.68
C VAL A 286 -25.66 6.81 0.21
N CYS A 287 -25.85 5.49 0.11
CA CYS A 287 -25.10 4.53 0.89
C CYS A 287 -23.64 4.43 0.40
N HIS A 288 -23.41 4.46 -0.91
CA HIS A 288 -22.09 4.48 -1.51
C HIS A 288 -21.25 5.64 -0.98
N GLU A 289 -21.76 6.88 -1.08
CA GLU A 289 -21.05 8.07 -0.59
C GLU A 289 -20.80 8.02 0.93
N ALA A 290 -21.77 7.52 1.70
CA ALA A 290 -21.63 7.39 3.14
C ALA A 290 -20.55 6.36 3.54
N LEU A 291 -20.46 5.24 2.82
CA LEU A 291 -19.49 4.19 3.06
C LEU A 291 -18.08 4.61 2.64
N ILE A 292 -17.92 5.23 1.47
CA ILE A 292 -16.62 5.75 1.00
C ILE A 292 -16.06 6.80 1.97
N GLY A 293 -16.91 7.64 2.57
CA GLY A 293 -16.49 8.61 3.57
C GLY A 293 -16.13 8.02 4.95
N ARG A 294 -16.52 6.77 5.23
CA ARG A 294 -16.43 6.13 6.56
C ARG A 294 -15.43 4.97 6.63
N TYR A 295 -15.20 4.29 5.52
CA TYR A 295 -14.37 3.09 5.44
C TYR A 295 -13.21 3.29 4.47
N ASP A 296 -12.27 2.36 4.47
CA ASP A 296 -11.12 2.42 3.58
C ASP A 296 -11.55 1.94 2.19
N VAL A 297 -11.14 2.69 1.16
CA VAL A 297 -11.57 2.46 -0.22
C VAL A 297 -10.36 2.26 -1.11
N VAL A 298 -10.42 1.20 -1.90
CA VAL A 298 -9.37 0.83 -2.83
C VAL A 298 -10.00 0.59 -4.20
N GLU A 299 -9.35 1.09 -5.26
CA GLU A 299 -9.77 0.81 -6.62
C GLU A 299 -9.59 -0.69 -6.92
N ALA A 300 -10.57 -1.29 -7.59
CA ALA A 300 -10.58 -2.71 -7.87
C ALA A 300 -11.20 -3.00 -9.24
N SER A 301 -10.71 -4.03 -9.92
CA SER A 301 -11.28 -4.52 -11.19
C SER A 301 -12.03 -5.82 -10.95
N LEU A 302 -13.22 -5.97 -11.55
CA LEU A 302 -13.94 -7.24 -11.50
C LEU A 302 -13.24 -8.28 -12.39
N LEU A 303 -12.77 -9.38 -11.80
CA LEU A 303 -12.36 -10.55 -12.57
C LEU A 303 -13.59 -11.40 -12.92
N MET A 304 -14.39 -11.70 -11.90
CA MET A 304 -15.55 -12.58 -12.02
C MET A 304 -16.61 -12.22 -11.00
N LEU A 305 -17.88 -12.20 -11.43
CA LEU A 305 -18.98 -12.00 -10.50
C LEU A 305 -19.48 -13.34 -9.99
N GLY A 306 -19.67 -13.44 -8.68
CA GLY A 306 -20.26 -14.57 -7.97
C GLY A 306 -21.75 -14.36 -7.67
N ALA A 307 -22.24 -15.05 -6.64
CA ALA A 307 -23.59 -14.92 -6.11
C ALA A 307 -23.73 -13.70 -5.16
N GLN A 308 -22.64 -13.31 -4.51
CA GLN A 308 -22.59 -12.19 -3.57
C GLN A 308 -21.44 -11.25 -3.95
N SER A 309 -21.63 -9.94 -3.81
CA SER A 309 -20.59 -8.92 -3.99
C SER A 309 -20.29 -8.15 -2.70
N LEU A 310 -20.82 -8.64 -1.58
CA LEU A 310 -20.61 -8.12 -0.24
C LEU A 310 -20.58 -9.28 0.75
N GLY A 311 -19.66 -9.24 1.71
CA GLY A 311 -19.52 -10.30 2.71
C GLY A 311 -18.06 -10.49 3.14
N ARG A 312 -17.72 -11.67 3.66
CA ARG A 312 -16.35 -11.98 4.10
C ARG A 312 -15.41 -12.00 2.90
N ALA A 313 -14.24 -11.39 3.05
CA ALA A 313 -13.20 -11.34 2.04
C ALA A 313 -12.18 -12.47 2.24
N LEU A 314 -11.81 -13.16 1.16
CA LEU A 314 -10.62 -14.00 1.10
C LEU A 314 -9.56 -13.28 0.28
N VAL A 315 -8.52 -12.78 0.96
CA VAL A 315 -7.44 -12.03 0.32
C VAL A 315 -6.28 -12.98 0.02
N ALA A 316 -5.65 -12.90 -1.15
CA ALA A 316 -4.45 -13.69 -1.53
C ALA A 316 -3.60 -12.94 -2.58
N PRO A 317 -2.31 -13.25 -2.78
CA PRO A 317 -1.51 -12.56 -3.80
C PRO A 317 -2.01 -12.83 -5.23
N ASP A 318 -2.41 -14.06 -5.51
CA ASP A 318 -2.90 -14.47 -6.82
C ASP A 318 -4.11 -15.42 -6.71
N LEU A 319 -4.86 -15.59 -7.79
CA LEU A 319 -6.06 -16.43 -7.83
C LEU A 319 -5.76 -17.92 -7.54
N MET A 320 -4.62 -18.46 -8.00
CA MET A 320 -4.23 -19.85 -7.69
C MET A 320 -3.94 -20.02 -6.20
N SER A 321 -3.24 -19.07 -5.59
CA SER A 321 -3.04 -19.00 -4.16
C SER A 321 -4.38 -18.93 -3.44
N ALA A 322 -5.28 -18.03 -3.85
CA ALA A 322 -6.63 -17.91 -3.31
C ALA A 322 -7.41 -19.24 -3.36
N TRP A 323 -7.34 -19.95 -4.49
CA TRP A 323 -8.01 -21.24 -4.67
C TRP A 323 -7.48 -22.30 -3.70
N ARG A 324 -6.16 -22.37 -3.52
CA ARG A 324 -5.56 -23.24 -2.50
C ARG A 324 -6.02 -22.86 -1.09
N ARG A 325 -6.18 -21.57 -0.78
CA ARG A 325 -6.73 -21.12 0.52
C ARG A 325 -8.16 -21.60 0.68
N TYR A 326 -9.00 -21.38 -0.32
CA TYR A 326 -10.41 -21.77 -0.32
C TYR A 326 -10.59 -23.29 -0.11
N LEU A 327 -9.77 -24.12 -0.78
CA LEU A 327 -9.77 -25.57 -0.60
C LEU A 327 -9.32 -26.05 0.79
N ALA A 328 -8.60 -25.21 1.55
CA ALA A 328 -8.14 -25.54 2.90
C ALA A 328 -9.16 -25.15 3.98
N LEU A 329 -10.17 -24.34 3.65
CA LEU A 329 -11.23 -23.94 4.56
C LEU A 329 -12.19 -25.09 4.86
N SER A 330 -12.79 -25.08 6.06
CA SER A 330 -13.91 -25.95 6.39
C SER A 330 -15.15 -25.60 5.56
N ALA A 331 -16.10 -26.54 5.46
CA ALA A 331 -17.33 -26.32 4.70
C ALA A 331 -18.15 -25.09 5.18
N GLY A 332 -18.09 -24.78 6.49
CA GLY A 332 -18.75 -23.59 7.04
C GLY A 332 -18.07 -22.30 6.59
N GLU A 333 -16.75 -22.24 6.65
CA GLU A 333 -15.97 -21.07 6.23
C GLU A 333 -16.04 -20.84 4.71
N GLN A 334 -16.04 -21.90 3.92
CA GLN A 334 -16.26 -21.82 2.47
C GLN A 334 -17.59 -21.15 2.14
N ALA A 335 -18.65 -21.45 2.90
CA ALA A 335 -19.97 -20.85 2.70
C ALA A 335 -20.03 -19.36 3.07
N ASP A 336 -19.12 -18.89 3.94
CA ASP A 336 -19.05 -17.49 4.36
C ASP A 336 -18.24 -16.60 3.41
N VAL A 337 -17.36 -17.18 2.57
CA VAL A 337 -16.55 -16.42 1.60
C VAL A 337 -17.44 -15.88 0.48
N ALA A 338 -17.64 -14.56 0.47
CA ALA A 338 -18.43 -13.88 -0.55
C ALA A 338 -17.56 -13.34 -1.69
N VAL A 339 -16.38 -12.81 -1.34
CA VAL A 339 -15.48 -12.11 -2.28
C VAL A 339 -14.05 -12.58 -2.09
N VAL A 340 -13.36 -12.88 -3.19
CA VAL A 340 -11.93 -13.18 -3.27
C VAL A 340 -11.22 -11.96 -3.83
N ILE A 341 -10.19 -11.49 -3.14
CA ILE A 341 -9.41 -10.31 -3.50
C ILE A 341 -7.97 -10.74 -3.82
N VAL A 342 -7.46 -10.37 -4.99
CA VAL A 342 -6.10 -10.72 -5.43
C VAL A 342 -5.32 -9.57 -6.05
N ASP A 343 -3.99 -9.60 -5.96
CA ASP A 343 -3.13 -8.64 -6.69
C ASP A 343 -3.12 -8.97 -8.19
N GLU A 344 -3.01 -10.26 -8.51
CA GLU A 344 -2.88 -10.77 -9.87
C GLU A 344 -3.81 -11.97 -10.15
N GLY A 345 -4.22 -12.13 -11.40
CA GLY A 345 -5.05 -13.26 -11.82
C GLY A 345 -5.98 -12.90 -12.97
N SER A 346 -6.44 -13.94 -13.68
CA SER A 346 -7.44 -13.84 -14.75
C SER A 346 -8.64 -14.75 -14.46
N ALA A 347 -9.82 -14.34 -14.90
CA ALA A 347 -11.04 -15.14 -14.72
C ALA A 347 -11.02 -16.49 -15.49
N GLU A 348 -10.07 -16.62 -16.43
CA GLU A 348 -9.97 -17.71 -17.39
C GLU A 348 -8.77 -18.64 -17.15
N GLU A 349 -7.94 -18.33 -16.16
CA GLU A 349 -6.98 -19.29 -15.62
C GLU A 349 -7.70 -20.40 -14.85
N HIS A 350 -7.00 -21.48 -14.52
CA HIS A 350 -7.60 -22.62 -13.81
C HIS A 350 -8.35 -22.21 -12.52
N ALA A 351 -7.74 -21.43 -11.62
CA ALA A 351 -8.42 -20.95 -10.41
C ALA A 351 -9.63 -20.08 -10.70
N GLY A 352 -9.57 -19.23 -11.73
CA GLY A 352 -10.71 -18.44 -12.18
C GLY A 352 -11.89 -19.34 -12.58
N ILE A 353 -11.65 -20.38 -13.37
CA ILE A 353 -12.67 -21.36 -13.75
C ILE A 353 -13.28 -22.04 -12.52
N MET A 354 -12.46 -22.38 -11.52
CA MET A 354 -12.93 -23.02 -10.29
C MET A 354 -13.80 -22.10 -9.43
N PHE A 355 -13.39 -20.86 -9.20
CA PHE A 355 -14.23 -19.89 -8.48
C PHE A 355 -15.54 -19.57 -9.19
N ARG A 356 -15.57 -19.68 -10.54
CA ARG A 356 -16.80 -19.56 -11.34
C ARG A 356 -17.81 -20.63 -10.97
N GLN A 357 -17.35 -21.87 -10.90
CA GLN A 357 -18.19 -23.01 -10.54
C GLN A 357 -18.70 -22.90 -9.10
N GLN A 358 -17.89 -22.35 -8.19
CA GLN A 358 -18.30 -22.05 -6.81
C GLN A 358 -19.16 -20.78 -6.68
N ARG A 359 -19.35 -20.01 -7.77
CA ARG A 359 -20.10 -18.75 -7.80
C ARG A 359 -19.59 -17.73 -6.78
N ILE A 360 -18.28 -17.60 -6.63
CA ILE A 360 -17.64 -16.60 -5.75
C ILE A 360 -17.20 -15.40 -6.58
N THR A 361 -17.39 -14.18 -6.03
CA THR A 361 -16.93 -12.97 -6.71
C THR A 361 -15.42 -12.85 -6.56
N CYS A 362 -14.70 -12.67 -7.66
CA CYS A 362 -13.25 -12.44 -7.65
C CYS A 362 -12.96 -11.03 -8.15
N VAL A 363 -12.17 -10.27 -7.40
CA VAL A 363 -11.76 -8.90 -7.72
C VAL A 363 -10.25 -8.78 -7.65
N ARG A 364 -9.69 -7.98 -8.56
CA ARG A 364 -8.28 -7.61 -8.57
C ARG A 364 -8.11 -6.25 -7.89
N MET A 365 -7.29 -6.19 -6.84
CA MET A 365 -7.05 -5.02 -6.00
C MET A 365 -5.65 -5.15 -5.39
N ASP A 366 -4.96 -4.04 -5.13
CA ASP A 366 -3.72 -4.09 -4.33
C ASP A 366 -4.03 -4.54 -2.90
N THR A 367 -3.73 -5.81 -2.62
CA THR A 367 -4.05 -6.49 -1.36
C THR A 367 -3.32 -5.90 -0.17
N ARG A 368 -2.18 -5.21 -0.39
CA ARG A 368 -1.44 -4.50 0.66
C ARG A 368 -2.21 -3.34 1.25
N ARG A 369 -3.21 -2.83 0.51
CA ARG A 369 -4.08 -1.75 0.95
C ARG A 369 -5.23 -2.24 1.82
N THR A 370 -5.33 -3.55 2.08
CA THR A 370 -6.32 -4.11 3.00
C THR A 370 -5.94 -3.77 4.43
N PRO A 371 -6.76 -2.98 5.17
CA PRO A 371 -6.47 -2.68 6.56
C PRO A 371 -6.48 -3.94 7.42
N ALA A 372 -5.63 -3.98 8.45
CA ALA A 372 -5.69 -5.06 9.43
C ALA A 372 -7.05 -5.05 10.14
N GLY A 373 -7.75 -6.20 10.17
CA GLY A 373 -9.09 -6.36 10.74
C GLY A 373 -10.25 -6.03 9.79
N ALA A 374 -9.96 -5.72 8.52
CA ALA A 374 -11.00 -5.59 7.50
C ALA A 374 -11.37 -6.97 6.91
N ASP A 375 -12.14 -7.75 7.67
CA ASP A 375 -12.55 -9.11 7.25
C ASP A 375 -13.71 -9.10 6.24
N TYR A 376 -14.32 -7.94 6.02
CA TYR A 376 -15.50 -7.77 5.17
C TYR A 376 -15.25 -6.74 4.08
N VAL A 377 -15.83 -7.00 2.91
CA VAL A 377 -15.72 -6.15 1.73
C VAL A 377 -17.07 -5.94 1.08
N VAL A 378 -17.23 -4.76 0.46
CA VAL A 378 -18.27 -4.50 -0.54
C VAL A 378 -17.59 -4.11 -1.84
N PHE A 379 -17.88 -4.85 -2.92
CA PHE A 379 -17.47 -4.49 -4.27
C PHE A 379 -18.61 -3.78 -5.01
N ASP A 380 -18.46 -2.47 -5.20
CA ASP A 380 -19.42 -1.62 -5.90
C ASP A 380 -18.69 -0.63 -6.82
N ARG A 381 -19.22 -0.38 -8.03
CA ARG A 381 -18.72 0.65 -8.96
C ARG A 381 -17.19 0.70 -9.20
N GLY A 382 -16.52 -0.45 -9.23
CA GLY A 382 -15.07 -0.53 -9.47
C GLY A 382 -14.20 -0.18 -8.26
N VAL A 383 -14.77 -0.20 -7.06
CA VAL A 383 -14.03 -0.04 -5.81
C VAL A 383 -14.40 -1.13 -4.80
N CYS A 384 -13.43 -1.50 -4.00
CA CYS A 384 -13.62 -2.28 -2.79
C CYS A 384 -13.67 -1.34 -1.59
N ILE A 385 -14.78 -1.40 -0.86
CA ILE A 385 -14.96 -0.73 0.43
C ILE A 385 -14.68 -1.77 1.51
N LEU A 386 -13.64 -1.54 2.30
CA LEU A 386 -13.07 -2.50 3.25
C LEU A 386 -13.43 -2.10 4.68
N GLY A 387 -13.97 -3.05 5.44
CA GLY A 387 -14.43 -2.81 6.80
C GLY A 387 -14.67 -4.07 7.60
N ASP A 388 -15.38 -3.90 8.71
CA ASP A 388 -15.73 -4.98 9.64
C ASP A 388 -17.19 -5.44 9.45
N SER A 389 -17.63 -6.37 10.29
CA SER A 389 -19.02 -6.86 10.27
C SER A 389 -20.08 -5.78 10.54
N THR A 390 -19.72 -4.64 11.15
CA THR A 390 -20.66 -3.53 11.38
C THR A 390 -20.98 -2.77 10.11
N MET A 391 -20.05 -2.73 9.15
CA MET A 391 -20.24 -2.15 7.83
C MET A 391 -21.47 -2.75 7.15
N LEU A 392 -21.56 -4.08 7.15
CA LEU A 392 -22.64 -4.83 6.51
C LEU A 392 -24.03 -4.46 7.03
N ARG A 393 -24.16 -4.10 8.32
CA ARG A 393 -25.43 -3.72 8.94
C ARG A 393 -25.95 -2.36 8.48
N SER A 394 -25.07 -1.52 7.93
CA SER A 394 -25.40 -0.17 7.45
C SER A 394 -25.69 -0.11 5.95
N ILE A 395 -25.53 -1.23 5.24
CA ILE A 395 -25.70 -1.30 3.79
C ILE A 395 -27.18 -1.14 3.42
N GLN A 396 -27.42 -0.19 2.53
CA GLN A 396 -28.67 -0.09 1.79
C GLN A 396 -28.38 -0.38 0.33
N SER A 397 -28.92 -1.48 -0.15
CA SER A 397 -28.76 -1.93 -1.52
C SER A 397 -30.11 -2.11 -2.21
N GLU A 398 -30.07 -2.11 -3.53
CA GLU A 398 -31.20 -2.49 -4.37
C GLU A 398 -30.81 -3.65 -5.28
N LEU A 399 -31.78 -4.53 -5.54
CA LEU A 399 -31.59 -5.67 -6.42
C LEU A 399 -31.80 -5.24 -7.86
N ARG A 400 -30.79 -5.42 -8.71
CA ARG A 400 -30.86 -5.18 -10.15
C ARG A 400 -30.53 -6.47 -10.90
N ARG A 401 -31.28 -6.76 -11.96
CA ARG A 401 -30.96 -7.84 -12.89
C ARG A 401 -30.30 -7.26 -14.13
N GLU A 402 -29.02 -7.56 -14.32
CA GLU A 402 -28.21 -6.92 -15.35
C GLU A 402 -27.31 -7.95 -16.05
N LEU A 403 -26.92 -7.66 -17.28
CA LEU A 403 -25.91 -8.40 -18.02
C LEU A 403 -24.54 -8.13 -17.37
N VAL A 404 -23.84 -9.18 -16.97
CA VAL A 404 -22.51 -9.07 -16.36
C VAL A 404 -21.45 -9.08 -17.45
N LEU A 405 -20.69 -7.98 -17.55
CA LEU A 405 -19.54 -7.86 -18.45
C LEU A 405 -18.33 -7.34 -17.64
N PRO A 406 -17.10 -7.73 -18.02
CA PRO A 406 -15.91 -7.05 -17.53
C PRO A 406 -15.97 -5.56 -17.89
N ASP A 407 -15.61 -4.70 -16.94
CA ASP A 407 -15.65 -3.24 -17.06
C ASP A 407 -14.46 -2.66 -17.84
N ASP A 408 -13.50 -3.50 -18.22
CA ASP A 408 -12.31 -3.18 -18.99
C ASP A 408 -12.36 -3.64 -20.45
N CYS A 409 -13.49 -4.21 -20.89
CA CYS A 409 -13.75 -4.56 -22.28
C CYS A 409 -14.11 -3.34 -23.15
N ALA A 410 -13.90 -3.41 -24.47
CA ALA A 410 -14.43 -2.41 -25.42
C ALA A 410 -14.52 -2.94 -26.86
N LEU A 411 -15.20 -2.21 -27.75
CA LEU A 411 -15.10 -2.48 -29.19
C LEU A 411 -13.72 -2.07 -29.71
N VAL A 412 -13.23 -2.84 -30.68
CA VAL A 412 -11.99 -2.54 -31.43
C VAL A 412 -12.38 -2.24 -32.87
N PHE A 413 -12.06 -1.04 -33.33
CA PHE A 413 -12.28 -0.54 -34.67
C PHE A 413 -10.93 -0.41 -35.40
N THR A 414 -10.83 -0.92 -36.62
CA THR A 414 -9.64 -0.78 -37.49
C THR A 414 -9.92 0.20 -38.63
N ASP A 415 -8.90 0.78 -39.27
CA ASP A 415 -9.03 1.81 -40.32
C ASP A 415 -9.98 1.49 -41.48
N GLU A 416 -10.20 0.21 -41.76
CA GLU A 416 -11.12 -0.29 -42.78
C GLU A 416 -12.57 0.14 -42.53
N VAL A 417 -12.89 0.54 -41.30
CA VAL A 417 -14.22 0.96 -40.89
C VAL A 417 -14.53 2.43 -41.16
N LEU A 418 -13.61 3.16 -41.79
CA LEU A 418 -13.82 4.54 -42.21
C LEU A 418 -14.03 4.62 -43.71
N VAL A 419 -15.09 5.29 -44.14
CA VAL A 419 -15.24 5.63 -45.56
C VAL A 419 -14.34 6.83 -45.93
N PRO A 420 -13.98 6.99 -47.22
CA PRO A 420 -13.25 8.17 -47.68
C PRO A 420 -13.98 9.46 -47.27
N GLY A 421 -13.40 10.19 -46.31
CA GLY A 421 -14.07 11.31 -45.62
C GLY A 421 -14.05 11.23 -44.09
N GLY A 422 -13.69 10.07 -43.52
CA GLY A 422 -13.52 9.86 -42.07
C GLY A 422 -14.79 9.46 -41.32
N GLU A 423 -15.91 9.29 -42.03
CA GLU A 423 -17.15 8.78 -41.46
C GLU A 423 -17.02 7.31 -41.08
N LEU A 424 -17.64 6.92 -39.96
CA LEU A 424 -17.86 5.50 -39.67
C LEU A 424 -18.71 4.86 -40.76
N THR A 425 -18.31 3.68 -41.19
CA THR A 425 -19.17 2.79 -41.98
C THR A 425 -20.50 2.56 -41.24
N ARG A 426 -21.56 2.31 -42.02
CA ARG A 426 -22.92 2.06 -41.49
C ARG A 426 -22.93 0.94 -40.43
N ASP A 427 -22.08 -0.06 -40.61
CA ASP A 427 -21.97 -1.22 -39.72
C ASP A 427 -21.44 -0.82 -38.33
N CYS A 428 -20.49 0.11 -38.25
CA CYS A 428 -20.00 0.64 -36.97
C CYS A 428 -21.05 1.48 -36.21
N VAL A 429 -21.86 2.27 -36.92
CA VAL A 429 -22.97 2.99 -36.30
C VAL A 429 -23.97 2.01 -35.69
N GLU A 430 -24.23 0.89 -36.37
CA GLU A 430 -25.07 -0.17 -35.83
C GLU A 430 -24.42 -0.87 -34.62
N PHE A 431 -23.12 -1.16 -34.63
CA PHE A 431 -22.43 -1.74 -33.48
C PHE A 431 -22.49 -0.84 -32.23
N LEU A 432 -22.30 0.47 -32.38
CA LEU A 432 -22.43 1.43 -31.28
C LEU A 432 -23.88 1.54 -30.78
N SER A 433 -24.86 1.48 -31.70
CA SER A 433 -26.28 1.41 -31.35
C SER A 433 -26.62 0.14 -30.57
N GLN A 434 -26.06 -1.01 -30.95
CA GLN A 434 -26.19 -2.27 -30.21
C GLN A 434 -25.54 -2.18 -28.82
N LEU A 435 -24.35 -1.57 -28.70
CA LEU A 435 -23.69 -1.33 -27.42
C LEU A 435 -24.59 -0.49 -26.50
N ARG A 436 -25.32 0.47 -27.10
CA ARG A 436 -26.28 1.34 -26.39
C ARG A 436 -27.53 0.61 -25.93
N ARG A 437 -27.84 -0.54 -26.50
CA ARG A 437 -29.00 -1.36 -26.13
C ARG A 437 -28.66 -2.47 -25.15
N LEU A 438 -27.36 -2.70 -24.85
CA LEU A 438 -26.95 -3.70 -23.88
C LEU A 438 -27.58 -3.41 -22.50
N PRO A 439 -28.22 -4.42 -21.86
CA PRO A 439 -28.89 -4.31 -20.57
C PRO A 439 -27.88 -4.43 -19.41
N VAL A 440 -26.87 -3.55 -19.38
CA VAL A 440 -25.85 -3.45 -18.32
C VAL A 440 -26.14 -2.27 -17.38
N ALA A 441 -25.50 -2.22 -16.21
CA ALA A 441 -25.49 -1.04 -15.34
C ALA A 441 -25.16 0.24 -16.13
N ARG A 442 -25.78 1.36 -15.78
CA ARG A 442 -25.52 2.66 -16.43
C ARG A 442 -24.03 3.01 -16.39
N GLU A 443 -23.39 2.78 -15.26
CA GLU A 443 -21.99 3.12 -15.01
C GLU A 443 -21.04 2.26 -15.89
N VAL A 444 -21.31 0.95 -15.97
CA VAL A 444 -20.59 0.02 -16.86
C VAL A 444 -20.82 0.41 -18.32
N LYS A 445 -22.04 0.80 -18.68
CA LYS A 445 -22.37 1.27 -20.02
C LYS A 445 -21.54 2.48 -20.42
N GLU A 446 -21.51 3.51 -19.57
CA GLU A 446 -20.74 4.73 -19.80
C GLU A 446 -19.25 4.41 -20.00
N GLN A 447 -18.69 3.50 -19.20
CA GLN A 447 -17.31 3.05 -19.36
C GLN A 447 -17.07 2.27 -20.66
N LEU A 448 -17.95 1.33 -21.02
CA LEU A 448 -17.86 0.59 -22.28
C LEU A 448 -17.90 1.54 -23.48
N PHE A 449 -18.77 2.57 -23.44
CA PHE A 449 -18.83 3.62 -24.46
C PHE A 449 -17.55 4.44 -24.49
N ALA A 450 -17.10 4.94 -23.35
CA ALA A 450 -15.88 5.73 -23.27
C ALA A 450 -14.68 4.95 -23.83
N ARG A 451 -14.51 3.67 -23.48
CA ARG A 451 -13.41 2.83 -23.97
C ARG A 451 -13.55 2.45 -25.45
N SER A 452 -14.77 2.35 -25.97
CA SER A 452 -15.03 1.98 -27.38
C SER A 452 -14.93 3.17 -28.32
N GLU A 453 -15.25 4.38 -27.85
CA GLU A 453 -15.34 5.58 -28.69
C GLU A 453 -14.21 6.58 -28.45
N GLN A 454 -13.50 6.51 -27.33
CA GLN A 454 -12.40 7.41 -26.99
C GLN A 454 -11.08 6.64 -26.87
N PRO A 455 -9.94 7.30 -27.09
CA PRO A 455 -8.65 6.62 -27.05
C PRO A 455 -8.30 6.51 -25.57
N MET A 456 -7.62 5.45 -25.18
CA MET A 456 -7.30 5.19 -23.78
C MET A 456 -5.79 4.96 -23.62
N PRO A 457 -5.14 5.55 -22.60
CA PRO A 457 -3.69 5.42 -22.41
C PRO A 457 -3.26 3.97 -22.20
N ALA A 458 -4.15 3.15 -21.63
CA ALA A 458 -3.89 1.75 -21.35
C ALA A 458 -4.27 0.81 -22.51
N ARG A 459 -4.66 1.30 -23.70
CA ARG A 459 -5.09 0.45 -24.81
C ARG A 459 -4.57 0.88 -26.18
N TRP A 460 -3.78 0.02 -26.79
CA TRP A 460 -3.11 0.19 -28.07
C TRP A 460 -3.26 -1.05 -28.95
N ILE A 461 -3.25 -0.85 -30.28
CA ILE A 461 -3.18 -1.92 -31.26
C ILE A 461 -1.96 -1.72 -32.16
N GLN A 462 -1.13 -2.74 -32.28
CA GLN A 462 -0.06 -2.83 -33.27
C GLN A 462 -0.56 -3.63 -34.47
N ARG A 463 -0.54 -3.01 -35.64
CA ARG A 463 -0.97 -3.59 -36.90
C ARG A 463 0.12 -4.41 -37.57
N ALA A 464 -0.28 -5.18 -38.58
CA ALA A 464 0.63 -6.04 -39.34
C ALA A 464 1.71 -5.24 -40.13
N ASP A 465 1.44 -3.97 -40.45
CA ASP A 465 2.39 -3.05 -41.09
C ASP A 465 3.31 -2.32 -40.09
N GLY A 466 3.12 -2.55 -38.78
CA GLY A 466 3.92 -1.97 -37.71
C GLY A 466 3.39 -0.67 -37.12
N VAL A 467 2.29 -0.11 -37.66
CA VAL A 467 1.63 1.08 -37.09
C VAL A 467 1.05 0.75 -35.72
N VAL A 468 1.27 1.63 -34.75
CA VAL A 468 0.70 1.51 -33.39
C VAL A 468 -0.22 2.68 -33.13
N GLU A 469 -1.48 2.37 -32.86
CA GLU A 469 -2.54 3.36 -32.70
C GLU A 469 -3.55 2.93 -31.64
N SER A 470 -4.44 3.83 -31.24
CA SER A 470 -5.52 3.45 -30.33
C SER A 470 -6.63 2.77 -31.14
N PRO A 471 -7.09 1.57 -30.71
CA PRO A 471 -8.08 0.79 -31.46
C PRO A 471 -9.48 1.42 -31.55
N SER A 472 -9.69 2.62 -31.01
CA SER A 472 -11.03 3.23 -30.90
C SER A 472 -11.25 4.46 -31.80
N LEU A 473 -10.24 4.94 -32.55
CA LEU A 473 -10.12 6.41 -32.72
C LEU A 473 -9.81 7.10 -34.05
N LEU A 474 -10.62 6.85 -35.07
CA LEU A 474 -10.83 7.88 -36.11
C LEU A 474 -12.29 8.38 -36.17
N ALA A 475 -13.21 7.56 -35.67
CA ALA A 475 -14.65 7.83 -35.60
C ALA A 475 -15.05 9.03 -34.73
N ALA A 476 -14.44 9.18 -33.55
CA ALA A 476 -14.80 10.23 -32.59
C ALA A 476 -14.16 11.59 -32.91
N ILE A 477 -12.92 11.58 -33.43
CA ILE A 477 -12.27 12.79 -33.99
C ILE A 477 -13.10 13.35 -35.16
N TRP A 478 -13.66 12.47 -35.99
CA TRP A 478 -14.54 12.90 -37.07
C TRP A 478 -15.89 13.41 -36.55
N ARG A 479 -16.52 12.72 -35.60
CA ARG A 479 -17.82 13.13 -35.01
C ARG A 479 -17.76 14.47 -34.27
N SER A 480 -16.67 14.75 -33.55
CA SER A 480 -16.48 16.05 -32.88
C SER A 480 -16.43 17.22 -33.86
N LYS A 481 -16.01 16.96 -35.11
CA LYS A 481 -15.97 17.93 -36.22
C LYS A 481 -17.29 18.01 -37.00
N ASN A 482 -18.24 17.09 -36.76
CA ASN A 482 -19.49 16.95 -37.52
C ASN A 482 -20.72 16.83 -36.59
N PRO A 483 -21.22 17.96 -36.05
CA PRO A 483 -22.21 17.99 -34.96
C PRO A 483 -23.60 17.43 -35.30
N GLY A 484 -23.89 17.09 -36.56
CA GLY A 484 -25.18 16.52 -36.99
C GLY A 484 -25.50 15.13 -36.41
N TYR A 485 -24.54 14.46 -35.79
CA TYR A 485 -24.67 13.14 -35.15
C TYR A 485 -24.77 13.19 -33.61
N ALA A 486 -24.69 14.38 -32.99
CA ALA A 486 -24.58 14.55 -31.55
C ALA A 486 -25.95 14.44 -30.83
N GLY A 487 -26.38 13.21 -30.53
CA GLY A 487 -27.31 12.97 -29.43
C GLY A 487 -26.54 12.90 -28.11
N GLU A 488 -26.59 13.99 -27.34
CA GLU A 488 -25.93 14.23 -26.03
C GLU A 488 -24.39 14.21 -26.10
N CYS A 489 -23.79 15.41 -26.06
CA CYS A 489 -22.38 15.69 -26.27
C CYS A 489 -21.43 14.91 -25.34
N CYS A 490 -20.72 13.90 -25.85
CA CYS A 490 -19.46 13.46 -25.24
C CYS A 490 -18.40 14.52 -25.50
N ALA A 491 -18.13 15.40 -24.54
CA ALA A 491 -16.96 16.28 -24.60
C ALA A 491 -15.69 15.43 -24.75
N LEU A 492 -14.78 15.82 -25.65
CA LEU A 492 -13.49 15.12 -25.80
C LEU A 492 -12.73 15.20 -24.47
N THR A 493 -12.33 14.04 -23.95
CA THR A 493 -11.36 13.96 -22.86
C THR A 493 -10.05 14.64 -23.27
N GLU A 494 -9.24 15.04 -22.29
CA GLU A 494 -7.93 15.63 -22.53
C GLU A 494 -7.05 14.69 -23.38
N PHE A 495 -7.00 13.42 -22.99
CA PHE A 495 -6.30 12.38 -23.74
C PHE A 495 -6.81 12.24 -25.19
N SER A 496 -8.13 12.36 -25.44
CA SER A 496 -8.67 12.38 -26.81
C SER A 496 -8.15 13.53 -27.65
N ARG A 497 -8.00 14.72 -27.06
CA ARG A 497 -7.47 15.91 -27.73
C ARG A 497 -5.99 15.76 -28.04
N ASP A 498 -5.21 15.22 -27.11
CA ASP A 498 -3.78 14.98 -27.31
C ASP A 498 -3.52 13.88 -28.33
N TYR A 499 -4.34 12.83 -28.34
CA TYR A 499 -4.29 11.83 -29.40
C TYR A 499 -4.60 12.44 -30.77
N GLU A 500 -5.64 13.27 -30.89
CA GLU A 500 -5.95 13.96 -32.16
C GLU A 500 -4.75 14.81 -32.63
N ARG A 501 -4.11 15.54 -31.71
CA ARG A 501 -2.89 16.29 -32.01
C ARG A 501 -1.76 15.37 -32.46
N ALA A 502 -1.60 14.20 -31.83
CA ALA A 502 -0.58 13.22 -32.21
C ALA A 502 -0.81 12.69 -33.64
N VAL A 503 -2.05 12.40 -34.02
CA VAL A 503 -2.42 12.02 -35.40
C VAL A 503 -2.10 13.14 -36.39
N GLN A 504 -2.42 14.39 -36.07
CA GLN A 504 -2.09 15.53 -36.95
C GLN A 504 -0.57 15.70 -37.10
N VAL A 505 0.19 15.48 -36.03
CA VAL A 505 1.66 15.53 -36.04
C VAL A 505 2.24 14.43 -36.93
N SER A 506 1.70 13.20 -36.89
CA SER A 506 2.18 12.10 -37.72
C SER A 506 1.84 12.25 -39.21
N GLN A 507 0.79 13.01 -39.56
CA GLN A 507 0.26 13.18 -40.93
C GLN A 507 0.68 14.47 -41.69
N ASP A 508 1.77 15.14 -41.31
CA ASP A 508 2.38 16.34 -41.98
C ASP A 508 2.19 17.72 -41.29
N ALA A 509 1.59 17.82 -40.09
CA ALA A 509 1.60 19.06 -39.29
C ALA A 509 2.66 19.16 -38.13
N PRO A 510 3.80 18.43 -38.13
CA PRO A 510 4.59 18.24 -36.91
C PRO A 510 5.29 19.52 -36.41
N LYS A 511 5.63 20.46 -37.30
CA LYS A 511 6.45 21.64 -36.96
C LYS A 511 5.75 22.65 -36.03
N ARG A 512 4.43 22.70 -36.01
CA ARG A 512 3.69 23.67 -35.18
C ARG A 512 3.52 23.18 -33.75
N GLU A 513 3.10 21.93 -33.59
CA GLU A 513 2.77 21.34 -32.29
C GLU A 513 4.01 20.91 -31.50
N LEU A 514 5.11 20.50 -32.17
CA LEU A 514 6.37 20.10 -31.53
C LEU A 514 7.51 21.08 -31.83
N ARG A 515 7.17 22.37 -31.96
CA ARG A 515 8.08 23.41 -32.47
C ARG A 515 9.38 23.46 -31.67
N THR A 516 9.28 23.39 -30.34
CA THR A 516 10.42 23.52 -29.45
C THR A 516 11.29 22.29 -29.53
N LEU A 517 10.71 21.09 -29.54
CA LEU A 517 11.46 19.84 -29.68
C LEU A 517 12.18 19.74 -31.05
N PHE A 518 11.54 20.15 -32.15
CA PHE A 518 12.21 20.21 -33.46
C PHE A 518 13.38 21.19 -33.53
N ALA A 519 13.29 22.31 -32.79
CA ALA A 519 14.39 23.25 -32.67
C ALA A 519 15.50 22.71 -31.75
N LEU A 520 15.14 21.87 -30.79
CA LEU A 520 16.03 21.30 -29.79
C LEU A 520 16.90 20.15 -30.32
N SER A 521 16.31 19.19 -31.04
CA SER A 521 17.04 18.04 -31.61
C SER A 521 16.49 17.63 -32.97
N SER A 522 17.39 17.27 -33.90
CA SER A 522 17.01 16.76 -35.21
C SER A 522 16.40 15.36 -35.15
N VAL A 523 16.65 14.61 -34.06
CA VAL A 523 16.16 13.23 -33.89
C VAL A 523 14.65 13.15 -33.71
N THR A 524 14.01 14.25 -33.29
CA THR A 524 12.54 14.34 -33.17
C THR A 524 11.83 13.94 -34.47
N ARG A 525 12.44 14.19 -35.64
CA ARG A 525 11.87 13.76 -36.93
C ARG A 525 11.81 12.24 -37.06
N THR A 526 12.84 11.53 -36.60
CA THR A 526 12.91 10.07 -36.63
C THR A 526 11.86 9.48 -35.70
N LEU A 527 11.71 10.04 -34.49
CA LEU A 527 10.70 9.60 -33.52
C LEU A 527 9.27 9.79 -34.04
N VAL A 528 8.96 10.95 -34.63
CA VAL A 528 7.65 11.22 -35.25
C VAL A 528 7.36 10.29 -36.44
N GLY A 529 8.39 9.96 -37.23
CA GLY A 529 8.27 9.08 -38.39
C GLY A 529 8.21 7.58 -38.07
N SER A 530 8.12 7.19 -36.79
CA SER A 530 8.12 5.77 -36.35
C SER A 530 6.85 5.00 -36.72
N GLY A 531 5.73 5.69 -36.95
CA GLY A 531 4.41 5.05 -37.10
C GLY A 531 3.77 4.62 -35.77
N ASP A 532 4.41 4.89 -34.63
CA ASP A 532 3.88 4.60 -33.30
C ASP A 532 3.36 5.88 -32.64
N LEU A 533 2.03 6.00 -32.52
CA LEU A 533 1.41 7.19 -31.95
C LEU A 533 1.69 7.36 -30.45
N ARG A 534 2.09 6.31 -29.73
CA ARG A 534 2.52 6.42 -28.31
C ARG A 534 3.74 7.32 -28.19
N ILE A 535 4.69 7.16 -29.11
CA ILE A 535 5.89 8.01 -29.18
C ILE A 535 5.49 9.46 -29.41
N VAL A 536 4.56 9.71 -30.34
CA VAL A 536 4.11 11.07 -30.66
C VAL A 536 3.35 11.71 -29.50
N MET A 537 2.53 10.95 -28.77
CA MET A 537 1.87 11.45 -27.56
C MET A 537 2.89 11.78 -26.46
N ALA A 538 3.86 10.92 -26.20
CA ALA A 538 4.92 11.20 -25.24
C ALA A 538 5.78 12.41 -25.67
N LEU A 539 5.95 12.66 -26.97
CA LEU A 539 6.58 13.89 -27.47
C LEU A 539 5.72 15.14 -27.21
N LEU A 540 4.40 15.06 -27.28
CA LEU A 540 3.52 16.17 -26.93
C LEU A 540 3.64 16.50 -25.43
N ASP A 541 3.75 15.49 -24.57
CA ASP A 541 4.03 15.67 -23.14
C ASP A 541 5.40 16.32 -22.91
N CYS A 542 6.42 15.88 -23.65
CA CYS A 542 7.75 16.50 -23.64
C CYS A 542 7.71 17.98 -24.10
N GLU A 543 6.94 18.30 -25.15
CA GLU A 543 6.76 19.69 -25.61
C GLU A 543 6.05 20.52 -24.54
N ALA A 544 4.97 20.01 -23.93
CA ALA A 544 4.28 20.69 -22.83
C ALA A 544 5.20 20.91 -21.63
N ALA A 545 6.14 19.99 -21.39
CA ALA A 545 7.09 20.08 -20.30
C ALA A 545 8.23 21.09 -20.53
N THR A 546 8.39 21.64 -21.73
CA THR A 546 9.40 22.69 -22.02
C THR A 546 9.24 23.95 -21.15
N SER A 547 8.08 24.17 -20.53
CA SER A 547 7.85 25.29 -19.62
C SER A 547 8.52 25.12 -18.25
N TRP A 548 8.91 23.90 -17.87
CA TRP A 548 9.48 23.61 -16.55
C TRP A 548 10.71 22.68 -16.58
N VAL A 549 10.93 21.94 -17.66
CA VAL A 549 12.10 21.05 -17.83
C VAL A 549 13.22 21.76 -18.59
N PRO A 550 14.49 21.66 -18.13
CA PRO A 550 15.63 22.20 -18.86
C PRO A 550 15.76 21.60 -20.28
N PRO A 551 16.12 22.40 -21.30
CA PRO A 551 16.25 21.91 -22.67
C PRO A 551 17.26 20.76 -22.83
N GLN A 552 18.34 20.76 -22.05
CA GLN A 552 19.35 19.70 -22.10
C GLN A 552 18.80 18.35 -21.62
N THR A 553 17.98 18.34 -20.57
CA THR A 553 17.30 17.15 -20.05
C THR A 553 16.38 16.54 -21.11
N LEU A 554 15.53 17.36 -21.75
CA LEU A 554 14.65 16.90 -22.84
C LEU A 554 15.46 16.35 -24.02
N ARG A 555 16.56 17.01 -24.39
CA ARG A 555 17.44 16.53 -25.47
C ARG A 555 17.99 15.14 -25.19
N ARG A 556 18.47 14.88 -23.96
CA ARG A 556 18.95 13.55 -23.55
C ARG A 556 17.87 12.47 -23.72
N LEU A 557 16.65 12.74 -23.26
CA LEU A 557 15.53 11.80 -23.41
C LEU A 557 15.21 11.51 -24.88
N LEU A 558 15.16 12.55 -25.72
CA LEU A 558 14.93 12.40 -27.16
C LEU A 558 16.02 11.57 -27.84
N ASP A 559 17.29 11.84 -27.52
CA ASP A 559 18.43 11.15 -28.11
C ASP A 559 18.44 9.67 -27.64
N SER A 560 18.24 9.39 -26.35
CA SER A 560 18.14 8.02 -25.80
C SER A 560 16.95 7.24 -26.36
N ALA A 561 15.78 7.86 -26.50
CA ALA A 561 14.61 7.21 -27.12
C ALA A 561 14.87 6.85 -28.59
N THR A 562 15.58 7.72 -29.32
CA THR A 562 15.93 7.47 -30.74
C THR A 562 16.89 6.29 -30.88
N VAL A 563 17.82 6.11 -29.93
CA VAL A 563 18.70 4.93 -29.89
C VAL A 563 17.89 3.65 -29.75
N GLN A 564 16.92 3.60 -28.82
CA GLN A 564 16.06 2.43 -28.64
C GLN A 564 15.17 2.16 -29.86
N LEU A 565 14.59 3.20 -30.46
CA LEU A 565 13.80 3.08 -31.69
C LEU A 565 14.64 2.49 -32.85
N THR A 566 15.88 2.95 -33.02
CA THR A 566 16.80 2.46 -34.06
C THR A 566 17.19 0.98 -33.82
N ALA A 567 17.22 0.55 -32.57
CA ALA A 567 17.42 -0.85 -32.17
C ALA A 567 16.15 -1.72 -32.27
N LEU A 568 15.07 -1.20 -32.87
CA LEU A 568 13.76 -1.87 -32.99
C LEU A 568 13.09 -2.18 -31.64
N ARG A 569 13.38 -1.37 -30.61
CA ARG A 569 12.79 -1.47 -29.26
C ARG A 569 11.86 -0.28 -29.01
N CYS A 570 10.74 -0.24 -29.74
CA CYS A 570 9.79 0.88 -29.69
C CYS A 570 9.22 1.09 -28.28
N ASP A 571 8.89 0.03 -27.55
CA ASP A 571 8.33 0.14 -26.19
C ASP A 571 9.33 0.78 -25.22
N ASN A 572 10.61 0.47 -25.34
CA ASN A 572 11.67 1.12 -24.57
C ASN A 572 11.79 2.61 -24.93
N ALA A 573 11.63 2.97 -26.20
CA ALA A 573 11.62 4.37 -26.62
C ALA A 573 10.43 5.15 -26.03
N VAL A 574 9.24 4.53 -26.00
CA VAL A 574 8.03 5.10 -25.36
C VAL A 574 8.29 5.31 -23.86
N LEU A 575 8.75 4.29 -23.14
CA LEU A 575 9.00 4.37 -21.70
C LEU A 575 10.03 5.45 -21.32
N ILE A 576 11.05 5.67 -22.17
CA ILE A 576 12.03 6.75 -21.98
C ILE A 576 11.33 8.11 -22.07
N LEU A 577 10.54 8.36 -23.11
CA LEU A 577 9.85 9.64 -23.29
C LEU A 577 8.76 9.88 -22.22
N GLU A 578 8.06 8.82 -21.83
CA GLU A 578 7.07 8.84 -20.74
C GLU A 578 7.68 9.12 -19.37
N SER A 579 9.02 9.12 -19.22
CA SER A 579 9.69 9.53 -17.99
C SER A 579 9.26 10.93 -17.51
N VAL A 580 8.93 11.84 -18.45
CA VAL A 580 8.42 13.17 -18.13
C VAL A 580 7.06 13.09 -17.41
N ALA A 581 6.10 12.35 -17.99
CA ALA A 581 4.78 12.17 -17.42
C ALA A 581 4.83 11.34 -16.12
N PHE A 582 5.68 10.31 -16.07
CA PHE A 582 5.94 9.48 -14.91
C PHE A 582 6.44 10.31 -13.72
N VAL A 583 7.54 11.05 -13.88
CA VAL A 583 8.12 11.85 -12.79
C VAL A 583 7.12 12.89 -12.30
N ARG A 584 6.41 13.55 -13.21
CA ARG A 584 5.36 14.52 -12.88
C ARG A 584 4.23 13.89 -12.07
N THR A 585 3.74 12.71 -12.49
CA THR A 585 2.63 12.02 -11.84
C THR A 585 3.02 11.50 -10.46
N GLU A 586 4.19 10.86 -10.34
CA GLU A 586 4.69 10.34 -9.06
C GLU A 586 4.95 11.46 -8.05
N CYS A 587 5.51 12.60 -8.49
CA CYS A 587 5.68 13.76 -7.61
C CYS A 587 4.34 14.41 -7.22
N ALA A 588 3.28 14.23 -8.00
CA ALA A 588 1.96 14.76 -7.71
C ALA A 588 1.10 13.84 -6.82
N ARG A 589 1.47 12.56 -6.64
CA ARG A 589 0.71 11.59 -5.83
C ARG A 589 0.59 12.02 -4.37
N LEU A 590 1.68 12.49 -3.79
CA LEU A 590 1.74 13.06 -2.45
C LEU A 590 2.13 14.54 -2.56
N PRO A 591 1.46 15.47 -1.85
CA PRO A 591 1.71 16.92 -1.94
C PRO A 591 3.03 17.36 -1.26
N VAL A 592 4.01 16.46 -1.17
CA VAL A 592 5.27 16.64 -0.44
C VAL A 592 6.45 17.00 -1.35
N TYR A 593 6.27 16.91 -2.67
CA TYR A 593 7.26 17.30 -3.66
C TYR A 593 6.97 18.70 -4.19
N VAL A 594 8.02 19.47 -4.49
CA VAL A 594 7.93 20.74 -5.23
C VAL A 594 8.39 20.54 -6.68
N LEU A 595 8.09 21.51 -7.55
CA LEU A 595 8.46 21.43 -8.97
C LEU A 595 9.97 21.21 -9.19
N ASP A 596 10.81 21.85 -8.37
CA ASP A 596 12.27 21.67 -8.42
C ASP A 596 12.70 20.22 -8.15
N ASP A 597 11.97 19.50 -7.29
CA ASP A 597 12.24 18.07 -7.03
C ASP A 597 11.96 17.26 -8.30
N ALA A 598 10.82 17.49 -8.96
CA ALA A 598 10.46 16.82 -10.21
C ALA A 598 11.47 17.10 -11.33
N VAL A 599 11.95 18.34 -11.46
CA VAL A 599 13.02 18.70 -12.41
C VAL A 599 14.30 17.92 -12.10
N SER A 600 14.72 17.89 -10.84
CA SER A 600 15.95 17.21 -10.42
C SER A 600 15.88 15.70 -10.67
N TYR A 601 14.76 15.06 -10.36
CA TYR A 601 14.59 13.62 -10.58
C TYR A 601 14.55 13.26 -12.07
N LEU A 602 13.89 14.08 -12.89
CA LEU A 602 13.86 13.88 -14.33
C LEU A 602 15.24 14.08 -14.97
N ASP A 603 16.01 15.08 -14.54
CA ASP A 603 17.36 15.30 -15.06
C ASP A 603 18.32 14.16 -14.70
N ALA A 604 18.26 13.67 -13.46
CA ALA A 604 19.03 12.50 -13.03
C ALA A 604 18.69 11.27 -13.88
N LEU A 605 17.40 10.97 -14.05
CA LEU A 605 16.94 9.84 -14.86
C LEU A 605 17.35 9.97 -16.34
N ALA A 606 17.21 11.16 -16.93
CA ALA A 606 17.61 11.41 -18.31
C ALA A 606 19.12 11.21 -18.52
N HIS A 607 19.93 11.61 -17.53
CA HIS A 607 21.36 11.41 -17.53
C HIS A 607 21.74 9.92 -17.40
N ASP A 608 21.04 9.17 -16.55
CA ASP A 608 21.25 7.72 -16.39
C ASP A 608 20.88 6.94 -17.66
N LEU A 609 19.77 7.30 -18.30
CA LEU A 609 19.34 6.74 -19.57
C LEU A 609 20.34 7.04 -20.70
N GLU A 610 20.87 8.26 -20.77
CA GLU A 610 21.95 8.63 -21.70
C GLU A 610 23.23 7.80 -21.44
N ALA A 611 23.54 7.52 -20.17
CA ALA A 611 24.69 6.73 -19.76
C ALA A 611 24.50 5.20 -19.94
N GLY A 612 23.31 4.74 -20.33
CA GLY A 612 23.04 3.35 -20.70
C GLY A 612 22.23 2.55 -19.67
N LEU A 613 21.46 3.19 -18.79
CA LEU A 613 20.54 2.50 -17.89
C LEU A 613 19.55 1.63 -18.70
N PHE A 614 19.44 0.36 -18.33
CA PHE A 614 18.47 -0.57 -18.93
C PHE A 614 17.04 -0.16 -18.55
N VAL A 615 16.13 -0.10 -19.53
CA VAL A 615 14.73 0.29 -19.29
C VAL A 615 14.00 -0.75 -18.43
N GLU A 616 14.39 -2.02 -18.57
CA GLU A 616 13.90 -3.14 -17.77
C GLU A 616 14.19 -2.94 -16.28
N ALA A 617 15.34 -2.34 -15.94
CA ALA A 617 15.69 -1.98 -14.56
C ALA A 617 14.68 -1.00 -13.95
N MET A 618 14.19 -0.04 -14.76
CA MET A 618 13.20 0.92 -14.30
C MET A 618 11.88 0.21 -13.93
N LEU A 619 11.46 -0.79 -14.70
CA LEU A 619 10.25 -1.56 -14.43
C LEU A 619 10.38 -2.38 -13.15
N SER A 620 11.50 -3.10 -12.96
CA SER A 620 11.76 -3.86 -11.73
C SER A 620 11.78 -2.95 -10.50
N ILE A 621 12.49 -1.82 -10.55
CA ILE A 621 12.60 -0.90 -9.42
C ILE A 621 11.26 -0.24 -9.10
N ARG A 622 10.47 0.16 -10.11
CA ARG A 622 9.13 0.73 -9.93
C ARG A 622 8.20 -0.22 -9.16
N SER A 623 8.38 -1.53 -9.30
CA SER A 623 7.55 -2.53 -8.61
C SER A 623 7.87 -2.71 -7.12
N LEU A 624 8.92 -2.06 -6.60
CA LEU A 624 9.19 -2.01 -5.16
C LEU A 624 8.32 -0.99 -4.40
N ASP A 625 7.56 -0.15 -5.12
CA ASP A 625 6.73 0.94 -4.58
C ASP A 625 7.48 1.87 -3.60
N LEU A 626 8.75 2.11 -3.90
CA LEU A 626 9.57 3.10 -3.24
C LEU A 626 9.11 4.52 -3.62
N PRO A 627 9.31 5.52 -2.73
CA PRO A 627 9.20 6.93 -3.12
C PRO A 627 10.08 7.22 -4.33
N ILE A 628 9.64 8.10 -5.23
CA ILE A 628 10.35 8.37 -6.50
C ILE A 628 11.82 8.75 -6.28
N ALA A 629 12.13 9.53 -5.24
CA ALA A 629 13.50 9.90 -4.89
C ALA A 629 14.40 8.66 -4.67
N SER A 630 13.93 7.68 -3.90
CA SER A 630 14.64 6.43 -3.63
C SER A 630 14.71 5.53 -4.86
N GLY A 631 13.64 5.51 -5.67
CA GLY A 631 13.63 4.79 -6.95
C GLY A 631 14.70 5.29 -7.91
N ILE A 632 14.86 6.61 -8.06
CA ILE A 632 15.90 7.21 -8.91
C ILE A 632 17.31 6.90 -8.39
N LEU A 633 17.54 6.95 -7.07
CA LEU A 633 18.83 6.55 -6.48
C LEU A 633 19.15 5.08 -6.76
N LEU A 634 18.16 4.19 -6.68
CA LEU A 634 18.35 2.78 -6.98
C LEU A 634 18.57 2.52 -8.48
N MET A 635 17.93 3.31 -9.37
CA MET A 635 18.16 3.25 -10.81
C MET A 635 19.60 3.65 -11.16
N ARG A 636 20.10 4.75 -10.57
CA ARG A 636 21.51 5.15 -10.66
C ARG A 636 22.45 4.03 -10.23
N GLN A 637 22.14 3.38 -9.10
CA GLN A 637 22.95 2.27 -8.61
C GLN A 637 22.90 1.04 -9.52
N ALA A 638 21.76 0.78 -10.17
CA ALA A 638 21.63 -0.31 -11.13
C ALA A 638 22.46 -0.06 -12.42
N LEU A 639 22.65 1.19 -12.82
CA LEU A 639 23.58 1.57 -13.88
C LEU A 639 25.03 1.27 -13.48
N ASP A 640 25.45 1.68 -12.28
CA ASP A 640 26.82 1.53 -11.80
C ASP A 640 27.16 0.06 -11.43
N ASN A 641 26.16 -0.69 -10.95
CA ASN A 641 26.29 -2.09 -10.55
C ASN A 641 25.03 -2.90 -10.93
N PRO A 642 24.95 -3.43 -12.16
CA PRO A 642 23.80 -4.19 -12.64
C PRO A 642 23.43 -5.42 -11.80
N ALA A 643 24.37 -5.98 -11.02
CA ALA A 643 24.11 -7.13 -10.15
C ALA A 643 23.11 -6.82 -9.01
N VAL A 644 22.87 -5.54 -8.70
CA VAL A 644 21.80 -5.13 -7.78
C VAL A 644 20.42 -5.56 -8.28
N LEU A 645 20.19 -5.61 -9.60
CA LEU A 645 18.89 -5.94 -10.17
C LEU A 645 18.47 -7.38 -9.89
N GLU A 646 19.42 -8.33 -9.95
CA GLU A 646 19.16 -9.71 -9.57
C GLU A 646 18.70 -9.82 -8.10
N SER A 647 19.33 -9.04 -7.22
CA SER A 647 18.95 -8.99 -5.80
C SER A 647 17.58 -8.32 -5.59
N VAL A 648 17.26 -7.28 -6.37
CA VAL A 648 15.94 -6.62 -6.35
C VAL A 648 14.85 -7.57 -6.82
N ASP A 649 15.06 -8.27 -7.94
CA ASP A 649 14.08 -9.20 -8.50
C ASP A 649 13.88 -10.42 -7.58
N ALA A 650 14.95 -10.99 -7.03
CA ALA A 650 14.88 -12.10 -6.08
C ALA A 650 14.15 -11.70 -4.78
N PHE A 651 14.42 -10.49 -4.27
CA PHE A 651 13.72 -9.94 -3.11
C PHE A 651 12.22 -9.76 -3.41
N ARG A 652 11.87 -9.14 -4.53
CA ARG A 652 10.49 -8.93 -4.96
C ARG A 652 9.71 -10.25 -5.03
N GLN A 653 10.26 -11.27 -5.69
CA GLN A 653 9.65 -12.59 -5.79
C GLN A 653 9.47 -13.25 -4.42
N SER A 654 10.44 -13.07 -3.51
CA SER A 654 10.37 -13.63 -2.15
C SER A 654 9.31 -12.93 -1.30
N VAL A 655 9.13 -11.61 -1.45
CA VAL A 655 8.04 -10.86 -0.79
C VAL A 655 6.68 -11.35 -1.28
N ALA A 656 6.49 -11.46 -2.60
CA ALA A 656 5.25 -11.96 -3.18
C ALA A 656 4.92 -13.37 -2.68
N SER A 657 5.92 -14.26 -2.67
CA SER A 657 5.75 -15.63 -2.15
C SER A 657 5.43 -15.65 -0.65
N PHE A 658 6.12 -14.85 0.16
CA PHE A 658 5.92 -14.83 1.62
C PHE A 658 4.52 -14.36 2.03
N ARG A 659 3.91 -13.41 1.32
CA ARG A 659 2.49 -13.03 1.55
C ARG A 659 1.51 -14.22 1.40
N GLY A 660 1.95 -15.26 0.70
CA GLY A 660 1.27 -16.54 0.59
C GLY A 660 1.17 -17.34 1.91
N ILE A 661 2.00 -17.05 2.92
CA ILE A 661 2.28 -17.96 4.05
C ILE A 661 1.08 -18.28 4.96
N VAL A 662 0.10 -17.38 5.06
CA VAL A 662 -1.09 -17.53 5.93
C VAL A 662 -1.91 -18.80 5.61
N SER A 663 -1.69 -19.38 4.44
CA SER A 663 -2.46 -20.52 3.92
C SER A 663 -1.60 -21.64 3.37
N GLY A 664 -0.31 -21.64 3.71
CA GLY A 664 0.66 -22.64 3.28
C GLY A 664 0.72 -23.89 4.16
N ASP A 665 1.15 -25.00 3.59
CA ASP A 665 1.51 -26.23 4.29
C ASP A 665 2.98 -26.18 4.80
N ASP A 666 3.52 -27.30 5.29
CA ASP A 666 4.90 -27.39 5.77
C ASP A 666 5.96 -26.97 4.71
N ALA A 667 5.64 -27.02 3.40
CA ALA A 667 6.56 -26.58 2.34
C ALA A 667 6.77 -25.05 2.35
N THR A 668 5.78 -24.29 2.85
CA THR A 668 5.87 -22.83 2.99
C THR A 668 6.71 -22.37 4.18
N ALA A 669 7.13 -23.30 5.04
CA ALA A 669 7.88 -22.98 6.24
C ALA A 669 9.32 -22.47 5.99
N ARG A 670 9.79 -22.53 4.73
CA ARG A 670 11.07 -21.94 4.26
C ARG A 670 10.92 -20.52 3.71
N LEU A 671 9.71 -20.05 3.40
CA LEU A 671 9.49 -18.71 2.84
C LEU A 671 10.01 -17.57 3.73
N PRO A 672 9.84 -17.59 5.07
CA PRO A 672 10.38 -16.52 5.91
C PRO A 672 11.91 -16.48 5.89
N GLN A 673 12.55 -17.64 5.72
CA GLN A 673 14.00 -17.74 5.58
C GLN A 673 14.45 -17.15 4.25
N GLN A 674 13.84 -17.57 3.14
CA GLN A 674 14.15 -17.06 1.81
C GLN A 674 13.97 -15.53 1.72
N LEU A 675 12.92 -15.00 2.35
CA LEU A 675 12.70 -13.56 2.46
C LEU A 675 13.86 -12.86 3.20
N ASN A 676 14.29 -13.40 4.34
CA ASN A 676 15.41 -12.84 5.10
C ASN A 676 16.75 -12.92 4.34
N ASP A 677 17.00 -14.02 3.62
CA ASP A 677 18.24 -14.23 2.87
C ASP A 677 18.32 -13.28 1.67
N THR A 678 17.23 -13.12 0.93
CA THR A 678 17.14 -12.17 -0.19
C THR A 678 17.21 -10.72 0.28
N TYR A 679 16.53 -10.36 1.37
CA TYR A 679 16.67 -9.04 1.98
C TYR A 679 18.09 -8.76 2.49
N SER A 680 18.74 -9.73 3.15
CA SER A 680 20.13 -9.57 3.62
C SER A 680 21.09 -9.29 2.48
N THR A 681 20.91 -10.00 1.36
CA THR A 681 21.71 -9.81 0.14
C THR A 681 21.50 -8.43 -0.45
N LEU A 682 20.22 -8.04 -0.65
CA LEU A 682 19.87 -6.71 -1.16
C LEU A 682 20.39 -5.60 -0.25
N ARG A 683 20.18 -5.70 1.06
CA ARG A 683 20.68 -4.76 2.06
C ARG A 683 22.20 -4.61 1.99
N GLY A 684 22.93 -5.72 1.89
CA GLY A 684 24.39 -5.69 1.73
C GLY A 684 24.82 -4.85 0.52
N LYS A 685 24.16 -5.05 -0.62
CA LYS A 685 24.41 -4.27 -1.85
C LYS A 685 24.05 -2.79 -1.72
N LEU A 686 22.96 -2.47 -1.03
CA LEU A 686 22.56 -1.09 -0.77
C LEU A 686 23.53 -0.37 0.18
N TYR A 687 24.03 -1.05 1.21
CA TYR A 687 25.01 -0.49 2.14
C TYR A 687 26.37 -0.29 1.46
N GLU A 688 26.83 -1.23 0.63
CA GLU A 688 28.02 -1.05 -0.22
C GLU A 688 27.92 0.19 -1.13
N ALA A 689 26.69 0.57 -1.49
CA ALA A 689 26.36 1.72 -2.34
C ALA A 689 26.09 3.03 -1.58
N GLY A 690 26.09 3.05 -0.24
CA GLY A 690 25.69 4.23 0.54
C GLY A 690 24.19 4.57 0.41
N LEU A 691 23.35 3.56 0.18
CA LEU A 691 21.89 3.67 0.07
C LEU A 691 21.20 3.08 1.31
N GLU A 692 21.72 3.37 2.50
CA GLU A 692 21.18 2.86 3.77
C GLU A 692 19.73 3.28 3.98
N ASN A 693 19.36 4.51 3.59
CA ASN A 693 18.00 5.01 3.75
C ASN A 693 16.99 4.23 2.88
N VAL A 694 17.40 3.76 1.69
CA VAL A 694 16.55 2.91 0.83
C VAL A 694 16.36 1.53 1.46
N ALA A 695 17.43 0.97 2.05
CA ALA A 695 17.33 -0.29 2.77
C ALA A 695 16.41 -0.19 4.00
N GLU A 696 16.44 0.93 4.74
CA GLU A 696 15.55 1.18 5.87
C GLU A 696 14.09 1.37 5.44
N GLN A 697 13.82 2.00 4.28
CA GLN A 697 12.46 2.04 3.70
C GLN A 697 11.93 0.64 3.39
N ILE A 698 12.75 -0.19 2.74
CA ILE A 698 12.40 -1.59 2.45
C ILE A 698 12.18 -2.37 3.76
N ARG A 699 13.02 -2.13 4.78
CA ARG A 699 12.88 -2.74 6.11
C ARG A 699 11.54 -2.39 6.75
N GLY A 700 11.11 -1.13 6.66
CA GLY A 700 9.81 -0.68 7.17
C GLY A 700 8.64 -1.41 6.53
N SER A 701 8.62 -1.54 5.19
CA SER A 701 7.56 -2.28 4.50
C SER A 701 7.57 -3.78 4.83
N LEU A 702 8.74 -4.38 5.14
CA LEU A 702 8.83 -5.76 5.59
C LEU A 702 8.28 -5.97 7.00
N VAL A 703 8.52 -5.03 7.93
CA VAL A 703 7.97 -5.07 9.29
C VAL A 703 6.43 -5.19 9.24
N GLU A 704 5.79 -4.38 8.41
CA GLU A 704 4.33 -4.43 8.22
C GLU A 704 3.88 -5.71 7.51
N THR A 705 4.67 -6.22 6.55
CA THR A 705 4.39 -7.49 5.88
C THR A 705 4.45 -8.68 6.87
N TYR A 706 5.40 -8.68 7.80
CA TYR A 706 5.47 -9.67 8.88
C TYR A 706 4.29 -9.56 9.84
N ASP A 707 3.97 -8.35 10.31
CA ASP A 707 2.86 -8.12 11.23
C ASP A 707 1.51 -8.58 10.65
N ALA A 708 1.21 -8.19 9.41
CA ALA A 708 -0.01 -8.59 8.72
C ALA A 708 -0.10 -10.11 8.53
N SER A 709 0.99 -10.76 8.14
CA SER A 709 1.04 -12.22 7.95
C SER A 709 0.85 -12.97 9.26
N LEU A 710 1.43 -12.48 10.35
CA LEU A 710 1.28 -13.08 11.69
C LEU A 710 -0.12 -12.88 12.27
N LYS A 711 -0.74 -11.71 12.08
CA LYS A 711 -2.14 -11.49 12.45
C LYS A 711 -3.07 -12.45 11.70
N GLY A 712 -2.83 -12.65 10.41
CA GLY A 712 -3.57 -13.64 9.61
C GLY A 712 -3.43 -15.07 10.15
N LEU A 713 -2.20 -15.51 10.46
CA LEU A 713 -1.95 -16.84 11.02
C LEU A 713 -2.56 -17.02 12.42
N LEU A 714 -2.49 -15.98 13.26
CA LEU A 714 -3.05 -16.00 14.61
C LEU A 714 -4.58 -16.03 14.58
N GLY A 715 -5.22 -15.24 13.70
CA GLY A 715 -6.67 -15.28 13.51
C GLY A 715 -7.16 -16.69 13.23
N ARG A 716 -6.53 -17.41 12.30
CA ARG A 716 -6.85 -18.81 12.00
C ARG A 716 -6.62 -19.75 13.18
N ALA A 717 -5.53 -19.58 13.92
CA ALA A 717 -5.25 -20.39 15.10
C ALA A 717 -6.31 -20.22 16.21
N VAL A 718 -6.81 -18.99 16.41
CA VAL A 718 -7.76 -18.64 17.48
C VAL A 718 -9.21 -18.93 17.09
N GLU A 719 -9.63 -18.50 15.90
CA GLU A 719 -11.02 -18.61 15.44
C GLU A 719 -11.36 -20.03 14.97
N GLU A 720 -10.40 -20.70 14.31
CA GLU A 720 -10.62 -21.99 13.64
C GLU A 720 -10.03 -23.17 14.43
N GLY A 721 -9.25 -22.90 15.49
CA GLY A 721 -8.56 -23.92 16.29
C GLY A 721 -7.43 -24.64 15.54
N ASP A 722 -6.88 -24.04 14.48
CA ASP A 722 -5.87 -24.65 13.62
C ASP A 722 -4.47 -24.69 14.28
N VAL A 723 -4.12 -25.87 14.80
CA VAL A 723 -2.81 -26.15 15.42
C VAL A 723 -1.63 -25.95 14.44
N SER A 724 -1.84 -26.20 13.14
CA SER A 724 -0.80 -26.01 12.12
C SER A 724 -0.50 -24.52 11.92
N SER A 725 -1.54 -23.70 11.82
CA SER A 725 -1.42 -22.23 11.75
C SER A 725 -0.75 -21.66 13.01
N TYR A 726 -1.06 -22.19 14.20
CA TYR A 726 -0.39 -21.78 15.43
C TYR A 726 1.12 -22.10 15.43
N ARG A 727 1.51 -23.29 14.96
CA ARG A 727 2.94 -23.65 14.83
C ARG A 727 3.65 -22.77 13.79
N CYS A 728 2.99 -22.50 12.66
CA CYS A 728 3.51 -21.61 11.64
C CYS A 728 3.68 -20.19 12.19
N TYR A 729 2.69 -19.67 12.91
CA TYR A 729 2.73 -18.38 13.60
C TYR A 729 3.97 -18.23 14.50
N LEU A 730 4.21 -19.20 15.40
CA LEU A 730 5.40 -19.20 16.26
C LEU A 730 6.71 -19.25 15.45
N LYS A 731 6.76 -20.05 14.38
CA LYS A 731 7.93 -20.16 13.50
C LYS A 731 8.21 -18.88 12.74
N VAL A 732 7.18 -18.21 12.22
CA VAL A 732 7.31 -16.92 11.54
C VAL A 732 7.79 -15.85 12.50
N MET A 733 7.30 -15.82 13.75
CA MET A 733 7.84 -14.92 14.78
C MET A 733 9.33 -15.18 15.05
N GLN A 734 9.76 -16.44 15.10
CA GLN A 734 11.19 -16.76 15.24
C GLN A 734 12.02 -16.23 14.07
N TRP A 735 11.50 -16.29 12.84
CA TRP A 735 12.15 -15.72 11.66
C TRP A 735 12.11 -14.19 11.63
N TRP A 736 11.05 -13.58 12.16
CA TRP A 736 10.99 -12.12 12.35
C TRP A 736 12.07 -11.66 13.35
N ILE A 737 12.28 -12.38 14.46
CA ILE A 737 13.39 -12.08 15.37
C ILE A 737 14.74 -12.20 14.64
N LYS A 738 14.94 -13.21 13.78
CA LYS A 738 16.17 -13.33 12.97
C LYS A 738 16.32 -12.17 11.98
N PHE A 739 15.22 -11.72 11.36
CA PHE A 739 15.20 -10.52 10.51
C PHE A 739 15.64 -9.28 11.27
N LEU A 740 15.14 -9.10 12.50
CA LEU A 740 15.51 -7.96 13.34
C LEU A 740 17.00 -7.97 13.72
N SER A 741 17.60 -9.17 13.79
CA SER A 741 19.03 -9.38 14.00
C SER A 741 19.91 -9.17 12.76
N ILE A 742 19.33 -8.89 11.58
CA ILE A 742 20.11 -8.50 10.39
C ILE A 742 20.63 -7.08 10.61
N GLY A 743 21.92 -6.94 10.90
CA GLY A 743 22.58 -5.66 11.21
C GLY A 743 23.25 -5.70 12.59
N SER A 744 23.62 -4.54 13.11
CA SER A 744 24.21 -4.41 14.44
C SER A 744 23.13 -4.25 15.52
N LEU A 745 23.10 -5.17 16.49
CA LEU A 745 22.31 -5.06 17.72
C LEU A 745 23.24 -4.74 18.90
N SER A 746 22.78 -3.93 19.86
CA SER A 746 23.45 -3.87 21.17
C SER A 746 23.26 -5.14 21.97
N GLU A 747 24.14 -5.34 22.94
CA GLU A 747 24.09 -6.47 23.88
C GLU A 747 22.73 -6.58 24.59
N ARG A 748 22.14 -5.44 25.02
CA ARG A 748 20.80 -5.36 25.62
C ARG A 748 19.75 -6.02 24.74
N ASP A 749 19.59 -5.54 23.51
CA ASP A 749 18.53 -5.99 22.62
C ASP A 749 18.79 -7.41 22.09
N ALA A 750 20.05 -7.78 21.87
CA ALA A 750 20.43 -9.14 21.54
C ALA A 750 20.02 -10.13 22.66
N ALA A 751 20.25 -9.77 23.92
CA ALA A 751 19.83 -10.58 25.07
C ALA A 751 18.31 -10.71 25.17
N VAL A 752 17.56 -9.62 24.94
CA VAL A 752 16.09 -9.65 24.97
C VAL A 752 15.52 -10.47 23.80
N LEU A 753 15.99 -10.27 22.58
CA LEU A 753 15.54 -11.06 21.43
C LEU A 753 15.90 -12.55 21.60
N GLN A 754 17.03 -12.86 22.23
CA GLN A 754 17.38 -14.24 22.62
C GLN A 754 16.40 -14.79 23.68
N ARG A 755 15.98 -13.97 24.65
CA ARG A 755 14.95 -14.34 25.63
C ARG A 755 13.62 -14.65 24.94
N PHE A 756 13.20 -13.82 23.99
CA PHE A 756 11.98 -14.06 23.20
C PHE A 756 12.08 -15.37 22.44
N GLN A 757 13.21 -15.67 21.80
CA GLN A 757 13.45 -16.97 21.15
C GLN A 757 13.31 -18.17 22.11
N ILE A 758 13.77 -18.05 23.36
CA ILE A 758 13.61 -19.10 24.37
C ILE A 758 12.12 -19.30 24.69
N TRP A 759 11.37 -18.22 24.92
CA TRP A 759 9.93 -18.29 25.20
C TRP A 759 9.14 -18.87 24.03
N LEU A 760 9.44 -18.49 22.78
CA LEU A 760 8.75 -19.07 21.61
C LEU A 760 9.01 -20.56 21.45
N ARG A 761 10.20 -21.05 21.82
CA ARG A 761 10.48 -22.49 21.84
C ARG A 761 9.67 -23.21 22.91
N GLN A 762 9.57 -22.64 24.12
CA GLN A 762 8.71 -23.20 25.17
C GLN A 762 7.26 -23.33 24.68
N TRP A 763 6.73 -22.31 24.02
CA TRP A 763 5.37 -22.32 23.44
C TRP A 763 5.18 -23.27 22.27
N THR A 764 6.25 -23.74 21.62
CA THR A 764 6.16 -24.70 20.51
C THR A 764 5.77 -26.09 21.01
N ASP A 765 6.19 -26.44 22.23
CA ASP A 765 5.99 -27.76 22.85
C ASP A 765 4.75 -27.80 23.77
N GLU A 766 4.05 -26.67 23.93
CA GLU A 766 2.89 -26.52 24.82
C GLU A 766 1.56 -26.44 24.04
N VAL A 767 0.44 -26.58 24.78
CA VAL A 767 -0.91 -26.41 24.22
C VAL A 767 -1.17 -24.92 23.92
N ILE A 768 -2.00 -24.65 22.90
CA ILE A 768 -2.46 -23.31 22.53
C ILE A 768 -3.04 -22.61 23.78
N PRO A 769 -2.64 -21.35 24.08
CA PRO A 769 -3.21 -20.57 25.17
C PRO A 769 -4.75 -20.49 25.09
N GLU A 770 -5.42 -20.55 26.25
CA GLU A 770 -6.87 -20.36 26.34
C GLU A 770 -7.31 -18.90 26.05
N SER A 771 -6.38 -17.94 26.21
CA SER A 771 -6.59 -16.53 25.92
C SER A 771 -5.37 -15.91 25.26
N PHE A 772 -5.64 -15.06 24.26
CA PHE A 772 -4.67 -14.20 23.58
C PHE A 772 -4.90 -12.72 23.88
N GLU A 773 -5.67 -12.42 24.93
CA GLU A 773 -5.84 -11.05 25.41
C GLU A 773 -4.47 -10.43 25.72
N MET A 774 -4.35 -9.16 25.39
CA MET A 774 -3.17 -8.36 25.67
C MET A 774 -3.55 -7.27 26.64
N GLN A 775 -2.79 -7.15 27.72
CA GLN A 775 -2.70 -5.88 28.44
C GLN A 775 -1.73 -4.98 27.67
N ASP A 776 -2.02 -3.69 27.60
CA ASP A 776 -1.12 -2.76 26.91
C ASP A 776 0.21 -2.70 27.65
N ARG A 777 1.27 -3.12 26.96
CA ARG A 777 2.63 -3.20 27.50
C ARG A 777 3.54 -2.38 26.63
N ASN A 778 4.40 -1.62 27.29
CA ASN A 778 5.43 -0.83 26.63
C ASN A 778 6.69 -1.69 26.48
N TRP A 779 7.15 -1.84 25.24
CA TRP A 779 8.32 -2.66 24.92
C TRP A 779 9.59 -2.26 25.68
N GLN A 780 9.81 -0.99 26.01
CA GLN A 780 11.02 -0.54 26.70
C GLN A 780 11.08 -1.06 28.12
N PHE A 781 9.97 -0.93 28.87
CA PHE A 781 9.85 -1.42 30.24
C PHE A 781 10.04 -2.93 30.31
N GLU A 782 9.42 -3.66 29.40
CA GLU A 782 9.56 -5.12 29.32
C GLU A 782 11.01 -5.52 28.99
N PHE A 783 11.65 -4.85 28.04
CA PHE A 783 13.05 -5.12 27.69
C PHE A 783 13.98 -4.87 28.88
N ASP A 784 13.79 -3.79 29.64
CA ASP A 784 14.60 -3.49 30.82
C ASP A 784 14.36 -4.49 31.95
N ALA A 785 13.11 -4.85 32.22
CA ALA A 785 12.77 -5.87 33.21
C ALA A 785 13.45 -7.22 32.88
N ILE A 786 13.47 -7.61 31.61
CA ILE A 786 14.13 -8.84 31.13
C ILE A 786 15.64 -8.80 31.36
N VAL A 787 16.28 -7.67 31.08
CA VAL A 787 17.74 -7.51 31.21
C VAL A 787 18.18 -7.48 32.68
N VAL A 788 17.36 -6.91 33.56
CA VAL A 788 17.63 -6.86 35.01
C VAL A 788 17.38 -8.21 35.69
N SER A 789 16.45 -9.01 35.18
CA SER A 789 16.13 -10.34 35.70
C SER A 789 17.32 -11.31 35.56
N ARG A 790 17.99 -11.62 36.67
CA ARG A 790 19.06 -12.65 36.75
C ARG A 790 18.54 -14.08 36.88
N GLU A 791 17.23 -14.27 36.94
CA GLU A 791 16.59 -15.57 37.15
C GLU A 791 16.36 -16.34 35.85
N THR A 792 16.25 -17.66 35.99
CA THR A 792 15.85 -18.60 34.94
C THR A 792 14.55 -18.10 34.28
N PRO A 793 14.40 -18.18 32.94
CA PRO A 793 13.19 -17.71 32.27
C PRO A 793 11.94 -18.37 32.83
N GLN A 794 11.15 -17.60 33.56
CA GLN A 794 9.75 -17.94 33.79
C GLN A 794 9.00 -17.84 32.45
N ARG A 795 7.97 -18.67 32.30
CA ARG A 795 7.10 -18.68 31.12
C ARG A 795 6.47 -17.29 30.95
N TYR A 796 6.55 -16.75 29.75
CA TYR A 796 5.87 -15.51 29.40
C TYR A 796 4.39 -15.78 29.10
N GLU A 797 3.51 -14.85 29.43
CA GLU A 797 2.04 -15.03 29.53
C GLU A 797 1.40 -15.67 28.29
N ASN A 798 1.61 -15.10 27.11
CA ASN A 798 1.22 -15.68 25.83
C ASN A 798 2.10 -15.15 24.68
N PRO A 799 2.11 -15.82 23.50
CA PRO A 799 2.90 -15.40 22.34
C PRO A 799 2.41 -14.11 21.65
N HIS A 800 1.14 -13.75 21.76
CA HIS A 800 0.58 -12.54 21.11
C HIS A 800 1.12 -11.26 21.76
N VAL A 801 1.33 -11.26 23.07
CA VAL A 801 2.04 -10.17 23.76
C VAL A 801 3.46 -10.01 23.18
N LEU A 802 4.18 -11.11 22.93
CA LEU A 802 5.52 -11.05 22.32
C LEU A 802 5.49 -10.52 20.89
N HIS A 803 4.49 -10.91 20.09
CA HIS A 803 4.27 -10.36 18.75
C HIS A 803 4.06 -8.84 18.81
N ASN A 804 3.16 -8.35 19.66
CA ASN A 804 2.93 -6.91 19.80
C ASN A 804 4.19 -6.16 20.25
N LEU A 805 4.94 -6.69 21.22
CA LEU A 805 6.21 -6.11 21.65
C LEU A 805 7.26 -6.11 20.52
N LEU A 806 7.31 -7.16 19.70
CA LEU A 806 8.17 -7.22 18.52
C LEU A 806 7.80 -6.18 17.48
N HIS A 807 6.51 -5.98 17.20
CA HIS A 807 6.03 -4.96 16.26
C HIS A 807 6.38 -3.55 16.75
N GLN A 808 6.06 -3.23 18.01
CA GLN A 808 6.41 -1.96 18.64
C GLN A 808 7.92 -1.69 18.61
N TYR A 809 8.73 -2.68 18.99
CA TYR A 809 10.20 -2.57 18.95
C TYR A 809 10.72 -2.42 17.52
N SER A 810 10.15 -3.16 16.55
CA SER A 810 10.54 -3.08 15.14
C SER A 810 10.32 -1.68 14.58
N LEU A 811 9.14 -1.11 14.81
CA LEU A 811 8.80 0.26 14.40
C LEU A 811 9.67 1.29 15.12
N ALA A 812 9.92 1.11 16.42
CA ALA A 812 10.80 2.00 17.18
C ALA A 812 12.24 1.99 16.65
N CYS A 813 12.71 0.87 16.10
CA CYS A 813 14.05 0.73 15.55
C CYS A 813 14.21 1.24 14.12
N LEU A 814 13.12 1.60 13.42
CA LEU A 814 13.22 2.19 12.08
C LEU A 814 13.90 3.56 12.16
N ARG A 815 14.89 3.77 11.29
CA ARG A 815 15.70 4.99 11.25
C ARG A 815 15.79 5.50 9.82
N LEU A 816 14.73 6.18 9.38
CA LEU A 816 14.79 6.95 8.15
C LEU A 816 15.61 8.23 8.39
N ASP A 817 16.62 8.46 7.57
CA ASP A 817 17.35 9.71 7.58
C ASP A 817 16.47 10.81 7.00
N THR A 818 15.98 11.70 7.87
CA THR A 818 15.07 12.78 7.48
C THR A 818 15.76 13.82 6.59
N LEU A 819 17.09 13.97 6.66
CA LEU A 819 17.81 14.92 5.80
C LEU A 819 17.78 14.51 4.32
N GLY A 820 17.66 13.21 4.03
CA GLY A 820 17.51 12.67 2.69
C GLY A 820 16.08 12.69 2.13
N LEU A 821 15.08 13.16 2.91
CA LEU A 821 13.68 13.19 2.50
C LEU A 821 13.32 14.51 1.79
N PRO A 822 12.18 14.59 1.05
CA PRO A 822 11.74 15.83 0.43
C PRO A 822 11.55 16.96 1.45
N ARG A 823 11.83 18.21 1.04
CA ARG A 823 11.85 19.38 1.95
C ARG A 823 10.54 19.59 2.73
N ARG A 824 9.39 19.30 2.11
CA ARG A 824 8.09 19.40 2.78
C ARG A 824 7.87 18.29 3.81
N VAL A 825 8.39 17.08 3.58
CA VAL A 825 8.39 16.01 4.61
C VAL A 825 9.26 16.43 5.79
N GLN A 826 10.45 16.98 5.54
CA GLN A 826 11.30 17.55 6.58
C GLN A 826 10.58 18.64 7.37
N ALA A 827 9.83 19.52 6.70
CA ALA A 827 9.08 20.58 7.36
C ALA A 827 7.94 20.03 8.24
N LEU A 828 7.21 19.00 7.78
CA LEU A 828 6.16 18.34 8.56
C LEU A 828 6.73 17.61 9.78
N GLU A 829 7.80 16.82 9.61
CA GLU A 829 8.47 16.15 10.72
C GLU A 829 8.97 17.16 11.75
N ARG A 830 9.72 18.19 11.32
CA ARG A 830 10.19 19.25 12.20
C ARG A 830 9.06 19.93 12.93
N PHE A 831 7.95 20.25 12.23
CA PHE A 831 6.78 20.85 12.86
C PHE A 831 6.19 19.94 13.95
N CYS A 832 6.02 18.65 13.67
CA CYS A 832 5.54 17.68 14.65
C CYS A 832 6.48 17.58 15.88
N SER A 833 7.78 17.82 15.69
CA SER A 833 8.79 17.87 16.75
C SER A 833 8.78 19.18 17.57
N THR A 834 8.05 20.24 17.16
CA THR A 834 8.15 21.57 17.81
C THR A 834 7.59 21.68 19.23
N PHE A 835 6.72 20.76 19.67
CA PHE A 835 6.07 20.85 21.00
C PHE A 835 6.61 19.87 22.03
N SER A 836 7.58 19.04 21.65
CA SER A 836 8.18 18.03 22.50
C SER A 836 9.69 18.06 22.37
N SER A 837 10.40 17.66 23.43
CA SER A 837 11.80 17.27 23.31
C SER A 837 11.99 15.93 22.58
N ARG A 838 10.89 15.17 22.34
CA ARG A 838 10.89 13.92 21.56
C ARG A 838 11.02 14.24 20.07
N SER A 839 12.01 13.65 19.42
CA SER A 839 12.10 13.68 17.95
C SER A 839 10.93 12.91 17.36
N THR A 840 10.18 13.57 16.48
CA THR A 840 9.23 12.90 15.61
C THR A 840 9.99 11.99 14.65
N LYS A 841 9.41 10.83 14.36
CA LYS A 841 9.92 9.92 13.33
C LYS A 841 9.00 9.89 12.15
N VAL A 842 9.60 9.80 10.96
CA VAL A 842 8.93 9.26 9.80
C VAL A 842 8.97 7.74 9.96
N LEU A 843 7.81 7.13 10.21
CA LEU A 843 7.69 5.67 10.41
C LEU A 843 7.73 4.95 9.08
N ARG A 844 7.03 5.48 8.07
CA ARG A 844 6.95 4.91 6.72
C ARG A 844 7.00 6.02 5.68
N PHE A 845 7.70 5.77 4.60
CA PHE A 845 7.65 6.59 3.40
C PHE A 845 7.73 5.68 2.18
N GLU A 846 6.60 5.53 1.52
CA GLU A 846 6.34 4.66 0.38
C GLU A 846 5.77 5.51 -0.77
N ARG A 847 5.57 4.90 -1.94
CA ARG A 847 5.05 5.57 -3.13
C ARG A 847 3.76 6.36 -2.92
N GLU A 848 2.82 5.80 -2.15
CA GLU A 848 1.50 6.40 -1.89
C GLU A 848 1.21 6.64 -0.40
N LEU A 849 2.22 6.52 0.47
CA LEU A 849 2.02 6.61 1.90
C LEU A 849 3.18 7.34 2.56
N LEU A 850 2.85 8.32 3.39
CA LEU A 850 3.77 8.91 4.36
C LEU A 850 3.15 8.76 5.74
N GLU A 851 3.88 8.18 6.68
CA GLU A 851 3.46 8.07 8.06
C GLU A 851 4.44 8.81 8.97
N ILE A 852 3.93 9.77 9.72
CA ILE A 852 4.69 10.57 10.68
C ILE A 852 4.13 10.28 12.07
N GLN A 853 5.00 9.82 12.98
CA GLN A 853 4.63 9.59 14.37
C GLN A 853 4.20 10.91 15.03
N ILE A 854 3.18 10.86 15.88
CA ILE A 854 2.82 11.99 16.72
C ILE A 854 3.49 11.73 18.08
N PRO A 855 4.59 12.42 18.43
CA PRO A 855 5.12 12.30 19.77
C PRO A 855 4.06 12.81 20.74
N MET A 856 3.93 12.13 21.89
CA MET A 856 3.12 12.53 23.06
C MET A 856 1.69 11.98 23.18
N GLY A 857 1.29 10.98 22.39
CA GLY A 857 0.19 10.11 22.82
C GLY A 857 0.64 9.28 24.02
N THR A 858 -0.23 9.08 25.02
CA THR A 858 -0.02 8.03 26.03
C THR A 858 0.08 6.66 25.35
N HIS A 859 -0.58 6.51 24.19
CA HIS A 859 -0.57 5.35 23.28
C HIS A 859 -0.46 5.79 21.81
N LYS A 860 -0.38 4.83 20.87
CA LYS A 860 -0.09 5.02 19.44
C LYS A 860 -0.89 6.18 18.83
N ALA A 861 -0.16 7.14 18.24
CA ALA A 861 -0.73 8.18 17.39
C ALA A 861 0.20 8.49 16.22
N SER A 862 -0.36 8.57 15.01
CA SER A 862 0.37 8.91 13.79
C SER A 862 -0.50 9.68 12.80
N TYR A 863 0.15 10.51 11.99
CA TYR A 863 -0.42 11.09 10.78
C TYR A 863 -0.09 10.17 9.60
N VAL A 864 -1.12 9.66 8.94
CA VAL A 864 -0.98 8.86 7.71
C VAL A 864 -1.49 9.69 6.54
N PHE A 865 -0.61 10.05 5.63
CA PHE A 865 -0.92 10.79 4.41
C PHE A 865 -0.98 9.82 3.23
N THR A 866 -2.05 9.93 2.45
CA THR A 866 -2.26 9.17 1.20
C THR A 866 -2.76 10.13 0.11
N PRO A 867 -2.81 9.73 -1.17
CA PRO A 867 -3.25 10.62 -2.25
C PRO A 867 -4.64 11.22 -2.07
N ARG A 868 -5.56 10.51 -1.38
CA ARG A 868 -6.96 10.93 -1.22
C ARG A 868 -7.38 11.31 0.21
N GLN A 869 -6.57 10.95 1.21
CA GLN A 869 -6.93 11.22 2.61
C GLN A 869 -5.72 11.48 3.50
N ILE A 870 -5.97 12.25 4.55
CA ILE A 870 -5.12 12.33 5.73
C ILE A 870 -5.88 11.64 6.87
N SER A 871 -5.28 10.62 7.47
CA SER A 871 -5.84 9.89 8.59
C SER A 871 -5.01 10.13 9.83
N VAL A 872 -5.69 10.37 10.96
CA VAL A 872 -5.07 10.43 12.28
C VAL A 872 -5.69 9.35 13.14
N GLU A 873 -4.84 8.49 13.68
CA GLU A 873 -5.19 7.52 14.70
C GLU A 873 -4.79 8.11 16.06
N TRP A 874 -5.69 8.10 17.03
CA TRP A 874 -5.40 8.49 18.41
C TRP A 874 -6.05 7.50 19.38
N THR A 875 -5.31 7.07 20.39
CA THR A 875 -5.72 5.98 21.30
C THR A 875 -5.68 6.40 22.78
N GLU A 876 -6.63 5.91 23.57
CA GLU A 876 -6.74 6.09 25.04
C GLU A 876 -6.81 4.72 25.75
N PRO A 877 -6.06 4.50 26.84
CA PRO A 877 -5.87 3.19 27.46
C PRO A 877 -7.12 2.58 28.13
N PRO A 878 -7.08 1.27 28.44
CA PRO A 878 -8.20 0.53 29.04
C PRO A 878 -8.46 0.82 30.52
N ASP A 879 -7.65 1.65 31.20
CA ASP A 879 -7.81 2.02 32.60
C ASP A 879 -8.91 3.09 32.82
N CYS A 880 -9.46 3.66 31.75
CA CYS A 880 -10.69 4.46 31.80
C CYS A 880 -11.92 3.54 31.82
N THR A 881 -12.75 3.62 32.87
CA THR A 881 -14.00 2.84 32.91
C THR A 881 -14.87 3.21 31.71
N GLY A 882 -15.46 2.23 31.02
CA GLY A 882 -16.13 2.42 29.71
C GLY A 882 -17.28 3.45 29.66
N GLY A 883 -17.65 4.06 30.79
CA GLY A 883 -18.60 5.15 30.90
C GLY A 883 -18.00 6.55 31.10
N GLU A 884 -16.68 6.71 31.27
CA GLU A 884 -16.04 7.98 31.65
C GLU A 884 -14.84 8.32 30.73
N ILE A 885 -15.10 9.10 29.66
CA ILE A 885 -14.07 9.54 28.69
C ILE A 885 -14.35 10.98 28.23
N ALA A 886 -14.31 11.92 29.17
CA ALA A 886 -14.59 13.33 28.90
C ALA A 886 -13.71 13.91 27.77
N ARG A 887 -12.49 13.38 27.59
CA ARG A 887 -11.57 13.79 26.53
C ARG A 887 -12.07 13.46 25.13
N ILE A 888 -12.46 12.21 24.88
CA ILE A 888 -12.98 11.81 23.56
C ILE A 888 -14.24 12.61 23.24
N LEU A 889 -15.14 12.79 24.21
CA LEU A 889 -16.34 13.61 24.02
C LEU A 889 -16.00 15.08 23.70
N ALA A 890 -15.00 15.66 24.38
CA ALA A 890 -14.54 17.01 24.07
C ALA A 890 -13.91 17.08 22.66
N PHE A 891 -13.07 16.10 22.30
CA PHE A 891 -12.43 16.03 20.99
C PHE A 891 -13.47 15.93 19.87
N GLU A 892 -14.52 15.11 20.04
CA GLU A 892 -15.62 15.03 19.08
C GLU A 892 -16.29 16.39 18.87
N VAL A 893 -16.50 17.19 19.92
CA VAL A 893 -17.05 18.55 19.79
C VAL A 893 -16.09 19.47 19.04
N PHE A 894 -14.79 19.46 19.36
CA PHE A 894 -13.79 20.25 18.63
C PHE A 894 -13.72 19.85 17.16
N LEU A 895 -13.74 18.55 16.86
CA LEU A 895 -13.67 18.02 15.51
C LEU A 895 -14.95 18.31 14.73
N ASP A 896 -16.13 18.28 15.36
CA ASP A 896 -17.37 18.73 14.73
C ASP A 896 -17.31 20.23 14.38
N ARG A 897 -16.71 21.06 15.24
CA ARG A 897 -16.49 22.48 14.92
C ARG A 897 -15.43 22.68 13.85
N PHE A 898 -14.36 21.92 13.84
CA PHE A 898 -13.38 21.91 12.76
C PHE A 898 -14.06 21.57 11.43
N ARG A 899 -14.94 20.56 11.41
CA ARG A 899 -15.73 20.18 10.23
C ARG A 899 -16.57 21.35 9.72
N ILE A 900 -17.32 22.01 10.60
CA ILE A 900 -18.21 23.11 10.22
C ILE A 900 -17.45 24.38 9.83
N TRP A 901 -16.37 24.72 10.52
CA TRP A 901 -15.71 26.01 10.38
C TRP A 901 -14.57 26.04 9.37
N MET A 902 -13.88 24.91 9.18
CA MET A 902 -12.56 24.86 8.54
C MET A 902 -12.45 23.71 7.51
N PHE A 903 -13.03 22.54 7.79
CA PHE A 903 -12.76 21.30 7.06
C PHE A 903 -14.04 20.50 6.74
N PRO A 904 -14.88 20.93 5.78
CA PRO A 904 -16.19 20.31 5.53
C PRO A 904 -16.17 18.80 5.23
N ALA A 905 -15.06 18.28 4.69
CA ALA A 905 -14.87 16.87 4.35
C ALA A 905 -14.32 16.00 5.50
N LEU A 906 -14.23 16.55 6.72
CA LEU A 906 -13.75 15.85 7.91
C LEU A 906 -14.78 14.82 8.38
N THR A 907 -14.35 13.58 8.59
CA THR A 907 -15.13 12.51 9.21
C THR A 907 -14.42 12.00 10.46
N ILE A 908 -15.22 11.51 11.41
CA ILE A 908 -14.74 10.99 12.69
C ILE A 908 -15.41 9.65 12.98
N ARG A 909 -14.63 8.71 13.49
CA ARG A 909 -15.11 7.41 13.98
C ARG A 909 -14.43 7.12 15.29
N ARG A 910 -15.19 6.72 16.31
CA ARG A 910 -14.63 6.13 17.52
C ARG A 910 -14.98 4.66 17.60
N GLU A 911 -14.07 3.87 18.15
CA GLU A 911 -14.29 2.46 18.45
C GLU A 911 -13.62 2.11 19.76
N GLN A 912 -14.13 1.07 20.42
CA GLN A 912 -13.48 0.48 21.58
C GLN A 912 -13.08 -0.95 21.22
N VAL A 913 -11.79 -1.24 21.29
CA VAL A 913 -11.23 -2.56 20.99
C VAL A 913 -10.43 -3.01 22.21
N LEU A 914 -10.84 -4.12 22.82
CA LEU A 914 -10.19 -4.70 24.00
C LEU A 914 -10.01 -3.70 25.16
N GLY A 915 -10.97 -2.80 25.35
CA GLY A 915 -10.94 -1.77 26.40
C GLY A 915 -10.29 -0.45 25.99
N THR A 916 -9.40 -0.45 24.99
CA THR A 916 -8.77 0.76 24.44
C THR A 916 -9.74 1.50 23.53
N TRP A 917 -9.86 2.81 23.72
CA TRP A 917 -10.65 3.65 22.82
C TRP A 917 -9.77 4.24 21.74
N THR A 918 -10.19 4.08 20.48
CA THR A 918 -9.51 4.66 19.33
C THR A 918 -10.41 5.67 18.65
N LEU A 919 -9.88 6.87 18.41
CA LEU A 919 -10.49 7.93 17.64
C LEU A 919 -9.77 8.04 16.29
N PHE A 920 -10.49 7.72 15.22
CA PHE A 920 -10.07 7.90 13.84
C PHE A 920 -10.60 9.24 13.32
N ILE A 921 -9.69 10.08 12.85
CA ILE A 921 -10.00 11.39 12.30
C ILE A 921 -9.52 11.38 10.87
N ARG A 922 -10.43 11.57 9.91
CA ARG A 922 -10.12 11.47 8.48
C ARG A 922 -10.52 12.73 7.76
N LEU A 923 -9.60 13.30 7.01
CA LEU A 923 -9.88 14.39 6.09
C LEU A 923 -9.68 13.90 4.66
N ASN A 924 -10.74 13.98 3.85
CA ASN A 924 -10.74 13.56 2.45
C ASN A 924 -10.56 14.75 1.49
N THR A 925 -9.96 14.50 0.32
CA THR A 925 -9.93 15.49 -0.77
C THR A 925 -11.35 15.80 -1.25
N GLN A 926 -11.63 17.06 -1.59
CA GLN A 926 -12.91 17.41 -2.20
C GLN A 926 -12.85 17.15 -3.71
N GLY A 927 -13.59 16.13 -4.17
CA GLY A 927 -13.62 15.73 -5.58
C GLY A 927 -12.35 15.00 -6.01
N LEU A 928 -11.97 15.17 -7.30
CA LEU A 928 -10.85 14.46 -7.93
C LEU A 928 -9.51 15.22 -7.85
N ALA A 929 -9.46 16.40 -7.21
CA ALA A 929 -8.24 17.20 -7.14
C ALA A 929 -7.27 16.66 -6.08
N PRO A 930 -5.94 16.67 -6.35
CA PRO A 930 -4.94 16.30 -5.36
C PRO A 930 -4.88 17.32 -4.20
N TRP A 931 -4.33 16.89 -3.07
CA TRP A 931 -4.11 17.73 -1.89
C TRP A 931 -3.28 18.97 -2.19
N ASP A 932 -3.68 20.11 -1.62
CA ASP A 932 -2.76 21.23 -1.41
C ASP A 932 -1.93 21.02 -0.14
N PHE A 933 -0.64 21.35 -0.21
CA PHE A 933 0.26 21.18 0.93
C PHE A 933 -0.07 22.12 2.08
N GLU A 934 -0.51 23.35 1.81
CA GLU A 934 -0.84 24.30 2.87
C GLU A 934 -2.15 23.92 3.56
N GLU A 935 -3.14 23.39 2.84
CA GLU A 935 -4.35 22.80 3.44
C GLU A 935 -4.01 21.62 4.36
N LEU A 936 -3.15 20.70 3.89
CA LEU A 936 -2.65 19.56 4.67
C LEU A 936 -1.92 20.04 5.92
N ARG A 937 -0.97 20.96 5.76
CA ARG A 937 -0.22 21.55 6.87
C ARG A 937 -1.17 22.21 7.87
N TYR A 938 -2.18 22.93 7.39
CA TYR A 938 -3.15 23.61 8.25
C TYR A 938 -3.99 22.62 9.05
N PHE A 939 -4.40 21.50 8.45
CA PHE A 939 -5.05 20.39 9.15
C PHE A 939 -4.15 19.81 10.23
N VAL A 940 -2.89 19.49 9.90
CA VAL A 940 -1.89 18.99 10.86
C VAL A 940 -1.70 19.96 12.04
N VAL A 941 -1.63 21.28 11.79
CA VAL A 941 -1.53 22.29 12.86
C VAL A 941 -2.78 22.29 13.74
N ALA A 942 -3.97 22.22 13.15
CA ALA A 942 -5.24 22.25 13.89
C ALA A 942 -5.44 21.00 14.77
N THR A 943 -5.14 19.81 14.26
CA THR A 943 -5.17 18.57 15.05
C THR A 943 -4.04 18.52 16.06
N ARG A 944 -2.86 19.07 15.74
CA ARG A 944 -1.76 19.16 16.70
C ARG A 944 -2.12 20.05 17.90
N LEU A 945 -2.83 21.16 17.71
CA LEU A 945 -3.40 21.95 18.83
C LEU A 945 -4.30 21.11 19.74
N LEU A 946 -5.10 20.19 19.17
CA LEU A 946 -5.96 19.28 19.92
C LEU A 946 -5.14 18.29 20.77
N PHE A 947 -4.12 17.68 20.16
CA PHE A 947 -3.30 16.65 20.80
C PHE A 947 -2.25 17.21 21.76
N ASP A 948 -1.74 18.41 21.53
CA ASP A 948 -0.82 19.09 22.45
C ASP A 948 -1.45 19.35 23.82
N ALA A 949 -2.79 19.40 23.89
CA ALA A 949 -3.55 19.61 25.11
C ALA A 949 -4.07 18.31 25.79
N SER A 950 -3.54 17.15 25.38
CA SER A 950 -4.02 15.83 25.80
C SER A 950 -3.48 15.32 27.15
N TYR A 951 -2.62 16.05 27.87
CA TYR A 951 -2.07 15.56 29.16
C TYR A 951 -2.98 15.79 30.38
N ASP A 952 -4.01 16.63 30.27
CA ASP A 952 -4.56 17.32 31.44
C ASP A 952 -5.87 16.70 32.00
N PHE A 953 -6.51 15.74 31.32
CA PHE A 953 -7.84 15.28 31.77
C PHE A 953 -8.34 13.88 31.33
N SER A 954 -7.47 12.86 31.29
CA SER A 954 -7.85 11.48 30.89
C SER A 954 -8.93 10.93 31.83
N TYR A 955 -8.78 11.26 33.12
CA TYR A 955 -9.56 10.70 34.23
C TYR A 955 -10.64 11.66 34.74
N VAL A 956 -11.16 12.53 33.87
CA VAL A 956 -12.24 13.44 34.22
C VAL A 956 -13.59 12.83 33.84
N ALA A 957 -14.54 12.87 34.78
CA ALA A 957 -15.89 12.37 34.57
C ALA A 957 -16.63 13.13 33.47
N ASN A 958 -17.45 12.43 32.67
CA ASN A 958 -18.20 13.00 31.54
C ASN A 958 -19.04 14.23 31.89
N VAL A 959 -19.54 14.32 33.12
CA VAL A 959 -20.34 15.46 33.59
C VAL A 959 -19.58 16.79 33.50
N ALA A 960 -18.25 16.78 33.54
CA ALA A 960 -17.44 17.99 33.44
C ALA A 960 -17.48 18.64 32.04
N VAL A 961 -17.80 17.87 31.00
CA VAL A 961 -17.92 18.34 29.61
C VAL A 961 -19.37 18.35 29.13
N ASP A 962 -20.33 18.11 30.02
CA ASP A 962 -21.74 18.12 29.69
C ASP A 962 -22.22 19.52 29.24
N GLY A 963 -23.01 19.53 28.17
CA GLY A 963 -23.47 20.74 27.50
C GLY A 963 -22.35 21.59 26.87
N PHE A 964 -21.17 21.02 26.59
CA PHE A 964 -20.06 21.74 25.95
C PHE A 964 -20.39 22.13 24.50
N ALA A 965 -20.99 21.22 23.74
CA ALA A 965 -21.33 21.43 22.32
C ALA A 965 -22.18 22.69 22.11
N GLU A 966 -23.23 22.89 22.90
CA GLU A 966 -24.14 24.03 22.78
C GLU A 966 -23.49 25.36 23.18
N ARG A 967 -22.43 25.33 23.97
CA ARG A 967 -21.75 26.51 24.53
C ARG A 967 -20.50 26.91 23.74
N PHE A 968 -20.02 26.02 22.88
CA PHE A 968 -18.85 26.20 22.04
C PHE A 968 -19.30 26.26 20.58
N ASP A 969 -19.99 27.34 20.21
CA ASP A 969 -20.49 27.55 18.86
C ASP A 969 -20.53 29.05 18.48
N GLY A 970 -20.55 29.36 17.19
CA GLY A 970 -20.66 30.70 16.64
C GLY A 970 -19.34 31.32 16.13
N LEU A 971 -19.46 32.48 15.45
CA LEU A 971 -18.37 33.15 14.75
C LEU A 971 -17.23 33.62 15.67
N GLU A 972 -17.54 33.99 16.92
CA GLU A 972 -16.54 34.40 17.90
C GLU A 972 -15.63 33.22 18.28
N TRP A 973 -16.20 32.03 18.49
CA TRP A 973 -15.41 30.83 18.76
C TRP A 973 -14.60 30.38 17.55
N LYS A 974 -15.17 30.47 16.33
CA LYS A 974 -14.41 30.27 15.09
C LYS A 974 -13.17 31.17 15.05
N ALA A 975 -13.30 32.45 15.40
CA ALA A 975 -12.19 33.40 15.42
C ALA A 975 -11.13 33.06 16.49
N ILE A 976 -11.56 32.69 17.71
CA ILE A 976 -10.66 32.28 18.81
C ILE A 976 -9.83 31.07 18.39
N ILE A 977 -10.49 30.01 17.90
CA ILE A 977 -9.83 28.78 17.48
C ILE A 977 -8.88 29.03 16.30
N THR A 978 -9.32 29.77 15.28
CA THR A 978 -8.46 30.14 14.15
C THR A 978 -7.18 30.83 14.62
N THR A 979 -7.29 31.68 15.63
CA THR A 979 -6.15 32.41 16.21
C THR A 979 -5.23 31.50 17.01
N LEU A 980 -5.78 30.57 17.80
CA LEU A 980 -4.98 29.58 18.53
C LEU A 980 -4.24 28.62 17.57
N VAL A 981 -4.88 28.20 16.48
CA VAL A 981 -4.24 27.39 15.43
C VAL A 981 -3.08 28.16 14.79
N ARG A 982 -3.27 29.45 14.47
CA ARG A 982 -2.19 30.31 13.94
C ARG A 982 -1.06 30.52 14.94
N HIS A 983 -1.37 30.68 16.22
CA HIS A 983 -0.37 30.77 17.27
C HIS A 983 0.43 29.48 17.36
N ARG A 984 -0.23 28.31 17.34
CA ARG A 984 0.43 27.00 17.35
C ARG A 984 1.35 26.80 16.15
N ALA A 985 0.95 27.25 14.96
CA ALA A 985 1.75 27.14 13.73
C ALA A 985 3.15 27.78 13.84
N VAL A 986 3.30 28.77 14.72
CA VAL A 986 4.55 29.53 14.91
C VAL A 986 5.23 29.31 16.25
N HIS A 987 4.70 28.41 17.08
CA HIS A 987 5.20 28.14 18.42
C HIS A 987 6.23 27.01 18.44
N GLU A 988 7.40 27.23 19.06
CA GLU A 988 8.53 26.29 19.12
C GLU A 988 9.07 26.11 20.54
N ASP A 989 8.76 24.95 21.13
CA ASP A 989 9.14 24.55 22.49
C ASP A 989 10.06 23.32 22.54
N ALA A 990 10.54 22.82 21.39
CA ALA A 990 11.39 21.64 21.30
C ALA A 990 12.69 21.73 22.13
N SER A 991 13.16 22.95 22.43
CA SER A 991 14.34 23.19 23.26
C SER A 991 14.08 23.15 24.78
N GLN A 992 12.83 22.98 25.22
CA GLN A 992 12.47 23.05 26.64
C GLN A 992 12.62 21.71 27.38
N TYR A 993 13.14 21.79 28.61
CA TYR A 993 13.32 20.67 29.55
C TYR A 993 12.35 20.79 30.73
N VAL A 994 11.05 20.96 30.45
CA VAL A 994 9.99 21.04 31.48
C VAL A 994 8.86 20.07 31.17
N ALA A 995 8.12 19.70 32.21
CA ALA A 995 6.92 18.90 32.05
C ALA A 995 5.89 19.65 31.19
N LEU A 996 5.38 18.99 30.15
CA LEU A 996 4.50 19.57 29.15
C LEU A 996 3.23 20.18 29.74
N HIS A 997 2.67 19.61 30.82
CA HIS A 997 1.50 20.15 31.53
C HIS A 997 1.70 21.57 32.10
N ALA A 998 2.96 21.98 32.29
CA ALA A 998 3.31 23.32 32.76
C ALA A 998 3.34 24.36 31.64
N LEU A 999 3.22 23.95 30.37
CA LEU A 999 3.15 24.87 29.24
C LEU A 999 1.74 25.50 29.15
N PRO A 1000 1.61 26.79 28.80
CA PRO A 1000 0.31 27.44 28.69
C PRO A 1000 -0.65 26.77 27.69
N MET A 1001 -0.12 26.23 26.59
CA MET A 1001 -0.93 25.61 25.54
C MET A 1001 -1.46 24.22 25.93
N SER A 1002 -0.80 23.49 26.84
CA SER A 1002 -1.10 22.09 27.16
C SER A 1002 -2.42 21.86 27.90
N SER A 1003 -3.02 22.89 28.47
CA SER A 1003 -4.33 22.80 29.14
C SER A 1003 -5.45 23.49 28.36
N THR A 1004 -5.15 24.14 27.24
CA THR A 1004 -6.09 25.07 26.59
C THR A 1004 -7.38 24.38 26.17
N VAL A 1005 -7.28 23.21 25.53
CA VAL A 1005 -8.46 22.41 25.14
C VAL A 1005 -9.23 21.96 26.37
N ALA A 1006 -8.54 21.44 27.39
CA ALA A 1006 -9.14 20.99 28.65
C ALA A 1006 -9.90 22.13 29.35
N ALA A 1007 -9.28 23.30 29.46
CA ALA A 1007 -9.81 24.50 30.08
C ALA A 1007 -11.05 25.03 29.32
N ILE A 1008 -11.00 25.03 27.98
CA ILE A 1008 -12.15 25.42 27.14
C ILE A 1008 -13.29 24.41 27.28
N ALA A 1009 -13.01 23.10 27.33
CA ALA A 1009 -14.03 22.07 27.46
C ALA A 1009 -14.72 22.10 28.83
N GLN A 1010 -13.94 22.16 29.91
CA GLN A 1010 -14.44 21.97 31.27
C GLN A 1010 -14.94 23.27 31.93
N SER A 1011 -14.30 24.42 31.65
CA SER A 1011 -14.57 25.64 32.42
C SER A 1011 -15.43 26.67 31.67
N ARG A 1012 -16.67 26.85 32.15
CA ARG A 1012 -17.54 27.96 31.71
C ARG A 1012 -16.90 29.33 31.96
N VAL A 1013 -16.09 29.46 33.01
CA VAL A 1013 -15.44 30.73 33.38
C VAL A 1013 -14.36 31.09 32.36
N VAL A 1014 -13.52 30.11 31.96
CA VAL A 1014 -12.52 30.28 30.89
C VAL A 1014 -13.21 30.65 29.58
N ARG A 1015 -14.28 29.94 29.21
CA ARG A 1015 -15.08 30.28 28.02
C ARG A 1015 -15.57 31.74 28.03
N GLY A 1016 -16.14 32.18 29.15
CA GLY A 1016 -16.58 33.56 29.31
C GLY A 1016 -15.44 34.59 29.33
N LEU A 1017 -14.27 34.21 29.86
CA LEU A 1017 -13.07 35.05 29.87
C LEU A 1017 -12.59 35.33 28.44
N LEU A 1018 -12.37 34.28 27.64
CA LEU A 1018 -11.85 34.41 26.27
C LEU A 1018 -12.79 35.24 25.39
N LEU A 1019 -14.10 35.01 25.46
CA LEU A 1019 -15.08 35.80 24.73
C LEU A 1019 -15.09 37.29 25.14
N ARG A 1020 -14.93 37.60 26.44
CA ARG A 1020 -14.82 38.99 26.89
C ARG A 1020 -13.53 39.64 26.42
N CYS A 1021 -12.41 38.92 26.45
CA CYS A 1021 -11.13 39.42 25.94
C CYS A 1021 -11.21 39.69 24.44
N LEU A 1022 -11.80 38.79 23.65
CA LEU A 1022 -12.03 39.00 22.22
C LEU A 1022 -12.86 40.26 21.95
N ARG A 1023 -13.99 40.43 22.65
CA ARG A 1023 -14.92 41.55 22.42
C ARG A 1023 -14.38 42.91 22.87
N ARG A 1024 -13.52 42.94 23.90
CA ARG A 1024 -13.04 44.18 24.54
C ARG A 1024 -11.60 44.55 24.19
N GLY A 1025 -10.87 43.68 23.50
CA GLY A 1025 -9.55 43.96 22.95
C GLY A 1025 -8.39 43.89 23.93
N PHE A 1026 -7.22 44.32 23.44
CA PHE A 1026 -5.91 44.20 24.09
C PHE A 1026 -5.87 44.78 25.51
N ASP A 1027 -6.21 46.06 25.67
CA ASP A 1027 -6.11 46.78 26.96
C ASP A 1027 -6.92 46.10 28.07
N TYR A 1028 -8.12 45.65 27.74
CA TYR A 1028 -8.97 44.93 28.69
C TYR A 1028 -8.36 43.59 29.10
N CYS A 1029 -7.82 42.83 28.15
CA CYS A 1029 -7.16 41.57 28.44
C CYS A 1029 -5.91 41.76 29.30
N ARG A 1030 -5.13 42.83 29.04
CA ARG A 1030 -3.96 43.22 29.84
C ARG A 1030 -4.32 43.60 31.27
N VAL A 1031 -5.34 44.44 31.46
CA VAL A 1031 -5.84 44.81 32.80
C VAL A 1031 -6.31 43.60 33.59
N LEU A 1032 -6.95 42.63 32.93
CA LEU A 1032 -7.34 41.37 33.57
C LEU A 1032 -6.13 40.55 34.04
N ILE A 1033 -5.09 40.45 33.20
CA ILE A 1033 -3.84 39.76 33.53
C ILE A 1033 -3.19 40.41 34.76
N ASP A 1034 -3.07 41.73 34.80
CA ASP A 1034 -2.53 42.45 35.95
C ASP A 1034 -3.39 42.25 37.21
N GLY A 1035 -4.71 42.28 37.07
CA GLY A 1035 -5.63 42.04 38.19
C GLY A 1035 -5.52 40.63 38.78
N TYR A 1036 -5.42 39.60 37.94
CA TYR A 1036 -5.19 38.23 38.42
C TYR A 1036 -3.80 38.07 39.03
N ALA A 1037 -2.77 38.67 38.44
CA ALA A 1037 -1.39 38.63 38.96
C ALA A 1037 -1.28 39.32 40.33
N GLN A 1038 -1.92 40.47 40.51
CA GLN A 1038 -2.00 41.15 41.80
C GLN A 1038 -2.70 40.27 42.84
N TRP A 1039 -3.86 39.69 42.48
CA TRP A 1039 -4.60 38.83 43.38
C TRP A 1039 -3.80 37.60 43.83
N LEU A 1040 -3.09 36.94 42.90
CA LEU A 1040 -2.26 35.77 43.23
C LEU A 1040 -1.09 36.11 44.16
N ASN A 1041 -0.65 37.36 44.21
CA ASN A 1041 0.39 37.83 45.13
C ASN A 1041 -0.15 38.18 46.53
N GLU A 1042 -1.45 38.47 46.66
CA GLU A 1042 -2.08 38.92 47.92
C GLU A 1042 -2.67 37.77 48.76
N GLU A 1043 -2.88 36.59 48.18
CA GLU A 1043 -3.56 35.44 48.81
C GLU A 1043 -2.62 34.26 49.06
N SER A 1044 -2.80 33.53 50.18
CA SER A 1044 -1.98 32.36 50.52
C SER A 1044 -2.29 31.14 49.63
N GLU A 1045 -1.26 30.37 49.26
CA GLU A 1045 -1.35 29.17 48.39
C GLU A 1045 -2.39 28.11 48.84
N ASP A 1046 -2.78 28.08 50.13
CA ASP A 1046 -3.76 27.14 50.71
C ASP A 1046 -5.24 27.38 50.32
N ASN A 1047 -5.54 28.41 49.53
CA ASN A 1047 -6.91 28.67 49.07
C ASN A 1047 -7.25 27.78 47.87
N ARG A 1048 -8.31 26.96 47.95
CA ARG A 1048 -8.81 26.08 46.86
C ARG A 1048 -9.16 26.82 45.55
N LEU A 1049 -9.13 28.16 45.55
CA LEU A 1049 -9.35 29.01 44.39
C LEU A 1049 -8.08 29.42 43.64
N TRP A 1050 -6.89 29.19 44.20
CA TRP A 1050 -5.63 29.63 43.62
C TRP A 1050 -5.39 28.96 42.25
N SER A 1051 -5.52 27.64 42.14
CA SER A 1051 -5.27 26.91 40.88
C SER A 1051 -6.23 27.36 39.77
N ASN A 1052 -7.50 27.57 40.11
CA ASN A 1052 -8.51 28.04 39.16
C ASN A 1052 -8.18 29.44 38.62
N ARG A 1053 -7.69 30.36 39.47
CA ARG A 1053 -7.34 31.72 39.03
C ARG A 1053 -6.00 31.78 38.31
N TYR A 1054 -5.04 30.96 38.70
CA TYR A 1054 -3.81 30.76 37.94
C TYR A 1054 -4.13 30.24 36.53
N GLU A 1055 -5.09 29.33 36.39
CA GLU A 1055 -5.54 28.86 35.07
C GLU A 1055 -6.19 29.99 34.25
N LEU A 1056 -7.02 30.84 34.86
CA LEU A 1056 -7.59 32.01 34.18
C LEU A 1056 -6.49 32.98 33.71
N LEU A 1057 -5.48 33.22 34.55
CA LEU A 1057 -4.33 34.04 34.19
C LEU A 1057 -3.53 33.42 33.03
N ARG A 1058 -3.29 32.09 33.07
CA ARG A 1058 -2.61 31.33 32.03
C ARG A 1058 -3.33 31.43 30.69
N GLN A 1059 -4.64 31.19 30.68
CA GLN A 1059 -5.47 31.27 29.46
C GLN A 1059 -5.60 32.71 28.92
N ALA A 1060 -5.72 33.72 29.78
CA ALA A 1060 -5.71 35.12 29.34
C ALA A 1060 -4.36 35.52 28.71
N SER A 1061 -3.25 35.09 29.31
CA SER A 1061 -1.89 35.40 28.84
C SER A 1061 -1.63 34.76 27.47
N LEU A 1062 -2.00 33.48 27.30
CA LEU A 1062 -1.92 32.80 26.01
C LEU A 1062 -2.80 33.48 24.96
N PHE A 1063 -4.03 33.83 25.31
CA PHE A 1063 -4.96 34.51 24.39
C PHE A 1063 -4.42 35.87 23.92
N LEU A 1064 -3.85 36.67 24.84
CA LEU A 1064 -3.22 37.95 24.51
C LEU A 1064 -2.02 37.75 23.58
N ALA A 1065 -1.13 36.81 23.89
CA ALA A 1065 0.04 36.49 23.07
C ALA A 1065 -0.33 35.92 21.69
N ALA A 1066 -1.47 35.25 21.56
CA ALA A 1066 -1.97 34.72 20.30
C ALA A 1066 -2.60 35.80 19.39
N ASN A 1067 -3.34 36.77 19.95
CA ASN A 1067 -4.06 37.78 19.18
C ASN A 1067 -3.23 39.03 18.86
N TRP A 1068 -2.36 39.45 19.79
CA TRP A 1068 -1.62 40.72 19.72
C TRP A 1068 -0.14 40.55 20.09
N PRO A 1069 0.61 39.69 19.36
CA PRO A 1069 1.97 39.33 19.75
C PRO A 1069 2.95 40.52 19.79
N ARG A 1070 2.89 41.41 18.79
CA ARG A 1070 3.82 42.55 18.70
C ARG A 1070 3.50 43.64 19.71
N GLU A 1071 2.21 43.91 19.93
CA GLU A 1071 1.73 44.83 20.96
C GLU A 1071 2.10 44.31 22.36
N ALA A 1072 1.93 43.02 22.60
CA ALA A 1072 2.35 42.37 23.85
C ALA A 1072 3.87 42.49 24.08
N LEU A 1073 4.68 42.29 23.04
CA LEU A 1073 6.14 42.42 23.12
C LEU A 1073 6.55 43.86 23.44
N SER A 1074 5.94 44.84 22.76
CA SER A 1074 6.20 46.26 22.99
C SER A 1074 5.84 46.68 24.42
N GLU A 1075 4.69 46.22 24.94
CA GLU A 1075 4.27 46.47 26.31
C GLU A 1075 5.24 45.85 27.32
N LEU A 1076 5.66 44.59 27.12
CA LEU A 1076 6.65 43.94 27.98
C LEU A 1076 8.00 44.67 27.97
N ALA A 1077 8.46 45.13 26.80
CA ALA A 1077 9.71 45.87 26.68
C ALA A 1077 9.67 47.25 27.36
N GLY A 1078 8.49 47.87 27.45
CA GLY A 1078 8.26 49.16 28.09
C GLY A 1078 8.11 49.11 29.63
N ARG A 1079 8.00 47.92 30.23
CA ARG A 1079 7.77 47.76 31.67
C ARG A 1079 9.04 47.91 32.51
N GLY A 1080 8.92 48.67 33.61
CA GLY A 1080 9.97 48.81 34.62
C GLY A 1080 9.92 47.77 35.76
N VAL A 1081 8.74 47.18 36.01
CA VAL A 1081 8.51 46.16 37.04
C VAL A 1081 7.66 45.04 36.44
N PHE A 1082 8.03 43.79 36.70
CA PHE A 1082 7.40 42.60 36.14
C PHE A 1082 6.68 41.80 37.22
N ASN A 1083 5.48 41.28 36.89
CA ASN A 1083 4.69 40.41 37.75
C ASN A 1083 4.55 38.99 37.15
N VAL A 1084 3.85 38.08 37.84
CA VAL A 1084 3.63 36.69 37.37
C VAL A 1084 2.82 36.62 36.06
N GLY A 1085 1.95 37.60 35.79
CA GLY A 1085 1.26 37.71 34.51
C GLY A 1085 2.20 38.06 33.36
N ASP A 1086 3.18 38.94 33.59
CA ASP A 1086 4.22 39.25 32.62
C ASP A 1086 5.11 38.05 32.30
N ASP A 1087 5.44 37.24 33.31
CA ASP A 1087 6.20 35.99 33.15
C ASP A 1087 5.42 34.98 32.27
N LEU A 1088 4.10 34.86 32.47
CA LEU A 1088 3.24 33.99 31.65
C LEU A 1088 3.05 34.52 30.22
N VAL A 1089 2.90 35.83 30.03
CA VAL A 1089 2.86 36.42 28.68
C VAL A 1089 4.18 36.17 27.97
N ALA A 1090 5.33 36.40 28.64
CA ALA A 1090 6.65 36.11 28.10
C ALA A 1090 6.82 34.62 27.74
N ALA A 1091 6.33 33.71 28.58
CA ALA A 1091 6.36 32.27 28.33
C ALA A 1091 5.54 31.85 27.09
N CYS A 1092 4.43 32.53 26.80
CA CYS A 1092 3.63 32.29 25.58
C CYS A 1092 4.23 32.99 24.34
N LEU A 1093 4.92 34.10 24.53
CA LEU A 1093 5.31 35.00 23.45
C LEU A 1093 6.71 34.70 22.91
N PHE A 1094 7.69 34.46 23.78
CA PHE A 1094 9.09 34.38 23.40
C PHE A 1094 9.45 33.12 22.62
N LYS A 1095 8.53 32.16 22.58
CA LYS A 1095 8.65 30.89 21.86
C LYS A 1095 8.05 30.92 20.47
N ARG A 1096 7.60 32.09 20.04
CA ARG A 1096 7.13 32.29 18.66
C ARG A 1096 8.30 32.58 17.74
N PHE A 1097 8.49 31.75 16.72
CA PHE A 1097 9.61 31.93 15.80
C PHE A 1097 9.50 33.23 14.98
N ASP A 1098 8.27 33.72 14.73
CA ASP A 1098 8.03 34.96 13.98
C ASP A 1098 8.41 36.24 14.75
N LEU A 1099 8.78 36.12 16.04
CA LEU A 1099 9.31 37.20 16.87
C LEU A 1099 10.81 37.06 17.16
N THR A 1100 11.48 36.07 16.57
CA THR A 1100 12.91 35.78 16.82
C THR A 1100 13.78 37.03 16.63
N ASP A 1101 13.63 37.72 15.49
CA ASP A 1101 14.43 38.90 15.16
C ASP A 1101 14.13 40.06 16.13
N ASP A 1102 12.86 40.28 16.49
CA ASP A 1102 12.45 41.31 17.44
C ASP A 1102 13.06 41.04 18.83
N LEU A 1103 13.05 39.78 19.29
CA LEU A 1103 13.65 39.38 20.56
C LEU A 1103 15.18 39.49 20.54
N GLN A 1104 15.83 39.17 19.43
CA GLN A 1104 17.27 39.35 19.27
C GLN A 1104 17.67 40.83 19.34
N GLN A 1105 16.88 41.74 18.75
CA GLN A 1105 17.08 43.18 18.88
C GLN A 1105 16.95 43.64 20.33
N VAL A 1106 15.96 43.12 21.08
CA VAL A 1106 15.80 43.39 22.51
C VAL A 1106 17.02 42.89 23.32
N VAL A 1107 17.56 41.71 23.00
CA VAL A 1107 18.78 41.20 23.66
C VAL A 1107 19.99 42.08 23.35
N ALA A 1108 20.15 42.52 22.10
CA ALA A 1108 21.27 43.36 21.67
C ALA A 1108 21.23 44.78 22.29
N ALA A 1109 20.04 45.35 22.48
CA ALA A 1109 19.85 46.65 23.13
C ALA A 1109 19.88 46.58 24.67
N GLY A 1110 19.72 45.39 25.24
CA GLY A 1110 19.57 45.17 26.67
C GLY A 1110 20.87 45.09 27.46
N SER A 1111 20.80 45.36 28.77
CA SER A 1111 21.92 45.21 29.71
C SER A 1111 22.31 43.73 29.91
N SER A 1112 23.58 43.46 30.21
CA SER A 1112 24.08 42.13 30.59
C SER A 1112 23.53 41.63 31.93
N VAL A 1113 22.90 42.48 32.73
CA VAL A 1113 22.31 42.12 34.02
C VAL A 1113 21.09 41.21 33.85
N LEU A 1114 21.10 40.04 34.52
CA LEU A 1114 20.03 39.03 34.51
C LEU A 1114 18.78 39.46 35.31
N SER A 1115 18.19 40.60 34.96
CA SER A 1115 16.97 41.16 35.56
C SER A 1115 16.06 41.78 34.50
N GLY A 1116 14.80 42.00 34.86
CA GLY A 1116 13.80 42.53 33.93
C GLY A 1116 13.68 41.72 32.64
N MET A 1117 13.56 42.41 31.50
CA MET A 1117 13.42 41.80 30.17
C MET A 1117 14.57 40.83 29.82
N SER A 1118 15.82 41.20 30.12
CA SER A 1118 16.96 40.30 29.90
C SER A 1118 16.86 39.01 30.72
N GLY A 1119 16.35 39.08 31.95
CA GLY A 1119 16.14 37.91 32.78
C GLY A 1119 15.02 37.01 32.24
N MET A 1120 13.92 37.59 31.78
CA MET A 1120 12.80 36.83 31.20
C MET A 1120 13.18 36.12 29.91
N ILE A 1121 13.93 36.76 29.01
CA ILE A 1121 14.40 36.12 27.77
C ILE A 1121 15.30 34.93 28.11
N VAL A 1122 16.25 35.09 29.05
CA VAL A 1122 17.09 33.97 29.50
C VAL A 1122 16.25 32.84 30.09
N ARG A 1123 15.19 33.15 30.84
CA ARG A 1123 14.32 32.15 31.48
C ARG A 1123 13.46 31.37 30.48
N HIS A 1124 12.86 32.04 29.50
CA HIS A 1124 11.83 31.45 28.62
C HIS A 1124 12.32 31.16 27.20
N ALA A 1125 13.35 31.86 26.70
CA ALA A 1125 13.94 31.66 25.37
C ALA A 1125 15.48 31.64 25.44
N PRO A 1126 16.07 30.67 26.16
CA PRO A 1126 17.52 30.61 26.35
C PRO A 1126 18.30 30.51 25.03
N GLU A 1127 17.73 29.90 23.99
CA GLU A 1127 18.31 29.88 22.65
C GLU A 1127 18.55 31.28 22.07
N ILE A 1128 17.60 32.21 22.26
CA ILE A 1128 17.73 33.60 21.81
C ILE A 1128 18.79 34.34 22.63
N ALA A 1129 18.81 34.11 23.94
CA ALA A 1129 19.83 34.70 24.81
C ALA A 1129 21.25 34.22 24.47
N VAL A 1130 21.42 32.93 24.13
CA VAL A 1130 22.70 32.36 23.71
C VAL A 1130 23.14 32.93 22.37
N ALA A 1131 22.25 33.06 21.39
CA ALA A 1131 22.59 33.65 20.09
C ALA A 1131 23.11 35.09 20.22
N GLY A 1132 22.53 35.89 21.12
CA GLY A 1132 22.94 37.27 21.34
C GLY A 1132 24.15 37.47 22.28
N ARG A 1133 24.42 36.56 23.21
CA ARG A 1133 25.44 36.74 24.28
C ARG A 1133 26.60 35.74 24.25
N GLY A 1134 26.45 34.63 23.51
CA GLY A 1134 27.36 33.50 23.51
C GLY A 1134 27.14 32.54 24.70
N ALA A 1135 27.26 31.24 24.46
CA ALA A 1135 26.97 30.18 25.44
C ALA A 1135 27.84 30.29 26.71
N SER A 1136 29.16 30.47 26.57
CA SER A 1136 30.08 30.53 27.70
C SER A 1136 29.89 31.78 28.58
N SER A 1137 29.58 32.93 27.96
CA SER A 1137 29.33 34.18 28.68
C SER A 1137 28.04 34.10 29.50
N LEU A 1138 26.98 33.57 28.90
CA LEU A 1138 25.72 33.34 29.59
C LEU A 1138 25.87 32.30 30.71
N ALA A 1139 26.59 31.20 30.45
CA ALA A 1139 26.86 30.17 31.44
C ALA A 1139 27.58 30.73 32.69
N ALA A 1140 28.61 31.57 32.49
CA ALA A 1140 29.32 32.21 33.59
C ALA A 1140 28.43 33.12 34.44
N GLN A 1141 27.50 33.85 33.83
CA GLN A 1141 26.54 34.72 34.53
C GLN A 1141 25.50 33.93 35.33
N LEU A 1142 25.22 32.69 34.92
CA LEU A 1142 24.20 31.85 35.54
C LEU A 1142 24.71 31.09 36.78
N ILE A 1143 26.02 30.94 36.97
CA ILE A 1143 26.60 30.26 38.13
C ILE A 1143 26.30 31.03 39.41
N GLY A 1144 25.91 30.33 40.47
CA GLY A 1144 25.59 30.92 41.77
C GLY A 1144 24.21 31.57 41.84
N THR A 1145 23.39 31.43 40.79
CA THR A 1145 22.00 31.95 40.79
C THR A 1145 20.97 30.93 41.31
N GLY A 1146 21.42 29.75 41.77
CA GLY A 1146 20.56 28.66 42.22
C GLY A 1146 19.55 28.22 41.15
N ILE A 1147 18.32 27.88 41.53
CA ILE A 1147 17.30 27.35 40.59
C ILE A 1147 16.62 28.43 39.73
N ARG A 1148 16.92 29.73 39.91
CA ARG A 1148 16.17 30.87 39.34
C ARG A 1148 16.12 30.91 37.81
N PHE A 1149 17.08 30.27 37.15
CA PHE A 1149 17.20 30.16 35.69
C PHE A 1149 17.42 28.70 35.26
N ARG A 1150 16.80 27.76 35.97
CA ARG A 1150 16.94 26.31 35.75
C ARG A 1150 16.88 25.92 34.27
N ARG A 1151 15.89 26.42 33.52
CA ARG A 1151 15.70 26.14 32.08
C ARG A 1151 16.88 26.54 31.22
N ALA A 1152 17.46 27.73 31.46
CA ALA A 1152 18.62 28.20 30.73
C ALA A 1152 19.86 27.34 31.03
N LYS A 1153 20.03 26.94 32.29
CA LYS A 1153 21.11 26.03 32.71
C LYS A 1153 20.93 24.65 32.08
N HIS A 1154 19.71 24.11 32.07
CA HIS A 1154 19.39 22.85 31.40
C HIS A 1154 19.71 22.91 29.91
N PHE A 1155 19.26 23.94 29.21
CA PHE A 1155 19.57 24.16 27.80
C PHE A 1155 21.09 24.24 27.54
N LEU A 1156 21.82 25.02 28.34
CA LEU A 1156 23.27 25.17 28.20
C LEU A 1156 24.04 23.88 28.46
N VAL A 1157 23.70 23.17 29.54
CA VAL A 1157 24.32 21.87 29.88
C VAL A 1157 24.06 20.87 28.77
N ALA A 1158 22.81 20.72 28.33
CA ALA A 1158 22.47 19.73 27.32
C ALA A 1158 23.07 20.03 25.94
N ARG A 1159 23.02 21.28 25.45
CA ARG A 1159 23.45 21.66 24.09
C ARG A 1159 24.93 22.03 23.96
N PHE A 1160 25.56 22.48 25.04
CA PHE A 1160 26.91 23.06 25.00
C PHE A 1160 27.86 22.48 26.05
N GLY A 1161 27.48 21.40 26.74
CA GLY A 1161 28.30 20.78 27.79
C GLY A 1161 29.75 20.46 27.36
N ASP A 1162 29.94 20.01 26.12
CA ASP A 1162 31.23 19.74 25.49
C ASP A 1162 32.08 21.00 25.23
N ARG A 1163 31.45 22.16 25.11
CA ARG A 1163 32.10 23.45 24.75
C ARG A 1163 32.31 24.37 25.94
N LEU A 1164 31.72 24.06 27.09
CA LEU A 1164 31.89 24.81 28.33
C LEU A 1164 33.17 24.39 29.04
N GLY A 1165 33.87 25.36 29.63
CA GLY A 1165 35.01 25.06 30.50
C GLY A 1165 34.58 24.19 31.69
N GLN A 1166 35.45 23.27 32.13
CA GLN A 1166 35.11 22.30 33.19
C GLN A 1166 34.58 22.97 34.46
N ASP A 1167 35.20 24.08 34.92
CA ASP A 1167 34.75 24.82 36.10
C ASP A 1167 33.37 25.45 35.92
N VAL A 1168 33.05 25.89 34.69
CA VAL A 1168 31.75 26.49 34.35
C VAL A 1168 30.67 25.42 34.34
N LEU A 1169 30.93 24.28 33.69
CA LEU A 1169 30.00 23.15 33.68
C LEU A 1169 29.76 22.62 35.10
N ALA A 1170 30.81 22.42 35.90
CA ALA A 1170 30.70 21.99 37.30
C ALA A 1170 29.94 23.02 38.17
N GLY A 1171 30.07 24.32 37.87
CA GLY A 1171 29.29 25.38 38.51
C GLY A 1171 27.81 25.32 38.17
N LEU A 1172 27.46 25.09 36.89
CA LEU A 1172 26.07 24.93 36.46
C LEU A 1172 25.42 23.68 37.05
N LEU A 1173 26.12 22.54 37.06
CA LEU A 1173 25.61 21.28 37.59
C LEU A 1173 25.31 21.36 39.10
N ARG A 1174 26.11 22.11 39.87
CA ARG A 1174 25.87 22.33 41.31
C ARG A 1174 24.61 23.14 41.62
N ASP A 1175 24.21 24.01 40.71
CA ASP A 1175 23.01 24.84 40.87
C ASP A 1175 21.72 24.11 40.44
N LEU A 1176 21.84 22.93 39.82
CA LEU A 1176 20.74 22.13 39.30
C LEU A 1176 20.36 21.02 40.28
N ASP A 1177 19.06 20.89 40.53
CA ASP A 1177 18.47 19.76 41.27
C ASP A 1177 18.34 18.50 40.41
N THR A 1178 18.19 18.68 39.09
CA THR A 1178 18.22 17.59 38.10
C THR A 1178 19.11 17.94 36.92
N VAL A 1179 19.88 16.95 36.43
CA VAL A 1179 20.78 17.13 35.28
C VAL A 1179 20.15 16.58 34.00
N PRO A 1180 20.06 17.37 32.91
CA PRO A 1180 19.53 16.89 31.64
C PRO A 1180 20.55 15.98 30.93
N TRP A 1181 20.07 15.18 30.00
CA TRP A 1181 20.92 14.44 29.08
C TRP A 1181 21.55 15.36 28.03
N GLY A 1182 22.79 15.06 27.64
CA GLY A 1182 23.47 15.74 26.54
C GLY A 1182 22.72 15.54 25.22
N HIS A 1183 22.64 16.61 24.42
CA HIS A 1183 22.02 16.59 23.10
C HIS A 1183 22.86 15.79 22.08
N ILE A 1184 24.16 15.65 22.32
CA ILE A 1184 25.11 14.87 21.53
C ILE A 1184 25.98 14.02 22.47
N GLU A 1185 26.64 12.97 21.94
CA GLU A 1185 27.48 12.08 22.74
C GLU A 1185 28.61 12.82 23.46
N ASP A 1186 29.34 13.68 22.76
CA ASP A 1186 30.45 14.43 23.36
C ASP A 1186 29.99 15.24 24.58
N ALA A 1187 28.83 15.89 24.47
CA ALA A 1187 28.24 16.64 25.57
C ALA A 1187 27.82 15.70 26.72
N GLU A 1188 27.20 14.56 26.42
CA GLU A 1188 26.78 13.58 27.43
C GLU A 1188 27.97 12.94 28.15
N GLN A 1189 29.03 12.55 27.43
CA GLN A 1189 30.24 12.00 28.02
C GLN A 1189 30.89 13.01 28.99
N VAL A 1190 30.96 14.28 28.59
CA VAL A 1190 31.53 15.35 29.41
C VAL A 1190 30.65 15.63 30.64
N ILE A 1191 29.33 15.64 30.50
CA ILE A 1191 28.37 15.75 31.61
C ILE A 1191 28.56 14.58 32.58
N GLN A 1192 28.61 13.35 32.08
CA GLN A 1192 28.72 12.13 32.89
C GLN A 1192 30.05 12.05 33.63
N ALA A 1193 31.15 12.48 32.98
CA ALA A 1193 32.45 12.61 33.62
C ALA A 1193 32.41 13.60 34.80
N GLN A 1194 31.74 14.75 34.62
CA GLN A 1194 31.59 15.75 35.67
C GLN A 1194 30.68 15.31 36.83
N ILE A 1195 29.56 14.63 36.53
CA ILE A 1195 28.69 14.04 37.58
C ILE A 1195 29.49 13.04 38.41
N SER A 1196 30.28 12.19 37.76
CA SER A 1196 31.14 11.21 38.46
C SER A 1196 32.17 11.86 39.39
N MET A 1197 32.60 13.09 39.10
CA MET A 1197 33.54 13.87 39.92
C MET A 1197 32.86 14.70 41.02
N CYS A 1198 31.65 15.21 40.79
CA CYS A 1198 30.96 16.15 41.69
C CYS A 1198 30.07 15.49 42.75
N GLY A 1199 29.90 14.15 42.70
CA GLY A 1199 29.05 13.39 43.62
C GLY A 1199 27.67 13.06 43.04
N PRO A 1200 26.81 12.32 43.78
CA PRO A 1200 25.52 11.86 43.27
C PRO A 1200 24.58 13.05 43.05
N VAL A 1201 24.26 13.34 41.79
CA VAL A 1201 23.20 14.26 41.39
C VAL A 1201 22.10 13.46 40.72
N CYS A 1202 20.84 13.77 41.04
CA CYS A 1202 19.69 13.11 40.42
C CYS A 1202 19.70 13.44 38.92
N ARG A 1203 19.89 12.42 38.07
CA ARG A 1203 19.49 12.53 36.67
C ARG A 1203 17.97 12.61 36.65
N PHE A 1204 17.43 13.31 35.67
CA PHE A 1204 15.98 13.41 35.47
C PHE A 1204 15.34 12.01 35.54
N GLU A 1205 14.68 11.66 36.66
CA GLU A 1205 13.98 10.39 36.85
C GLU A 1205 12.53 10.57 36.39
N LEU A 1206 12.23 9.84 35.33
CA LEU A 1206 11.08 9.94 34.44
C LEU A 1206 9.75 9.38 35.03
N GLU A 1207 9.82 8.71 36.17
CA GLU A 1207 8.73 7.92 36.74
C GLU A 1207 7.57 8.73 37.36
N LYS A 1208 7.64 10.07 37.44
CA LYS A 1208 6.65 10.91 38.16
C LYS A 1208 5.74 11.77 37.26
N GLY A 1209 5.34 11.23 36.12
CA GLY A 1209 4.16 11.74 35.39
C GLY A 1209 4.44 12.76 34.29
N ILE A 1210 5.62 12.73 33.69
CA ILE A 1210 5.83 12.94 32.25
C ILE A 1210 7.17 12.34 31.88
N ASP A 1211 7.11 11.71 30.71
CA ASP A 1211 8.18 11.12 29.92
C ASP A 1211 8.46 9.64 30.23
N TRP A 1212 8.09 8.79 29.26
CA TRP A 1212 8.17 7.33 29.34
C TRP A 1212 9.12 6.72 28.29
N THR A 1213 9.86 7.52 27.50
CA THR A 1213 10.68 6.96 26.41
C THR A 1213 11.87 7.84 26.01
N THR A 1214 12.77 8.16 26.93
CA THR A 1214 14.05 8.81 26.55
C THR A 1214 14.94 7.86 25.73
N LEU A 1215 15.51 8.43 24.66
CA LEU A 1215 16.71 8.05 23.88
C LEU A 1215 16.50 7.18 22.63
N ASP A 1216 16.17 7.86 21.52
CA ASP A 1216 16.45 7.40 20.16
C ASP A 1216 17.89 7.59 19.69
N SER A 1217 18.75 8.10 20.55
CA SER A 1217 20.17 8.19 20.28
C SER A 1217 20.94 7.89 21.55
N TRP A 1218 21.87 6.93 21.45
CA TRP A 1218 22.92 6.59 22.42
C TRP A 1218 22.64 5.41 23.37
N ARG A 1219 23.17 4.24 22.94
CA ARG A 1219 23.26 2.98 23.68
C ARG A 1219 24.66 2.85 24.28
N THR A 1220 24.92 3.42 25.45
CA THR A 1220 26.01 3.01 26.35
C THR A 1220 25.96 3.77 27.68
N LEU A 1221 26.20 3.04 28.78
CA LEU A 1221 26.40 3.48 30.18
C LEU A 1221 25.16 3.60 31.09
N VAL A 1222 24.67 2.45 31.58
CA VAL A 1222 24.21 2.34 32.98
C VAL A 1222 24.79 1.06 33.61
N GLN A 1223 25.86 1.22 34.38
CA GLN A 1223 26.24 0.27 35.42
C GLN A 1223 26.43 1.02 36.75
N ARG A 1224 25.77 0.47 37.78
CA ARG A 1224 25.92 0.67 39.24
C ARG A 1224 25.08 1.78 39.90
N ARG A 1225 23.91 1.39 40.43
CA ARG A 1225 23.39 1.89 41.72
C ARG A 1225 24.25 1.32 42.86
N PRO A 1226 24.67 2.10 43.87
CA PRO A 1226 24.96 1.55 45.18
C PRO A 1226 23.63 1.24 45.89
N ALA A 1227 23.50 0.01 46.39
CA ALA A 1227 22.48 -0.34 47.36
C ALA A 1227 22.73 0.40 48.69
N TYR A 1228 21.66 0.53 49.49
CA TYR A 1228 21.55 1.07 50.85
C TYR A 1228 21.18 2.55 50.96
N LEU A 1229 19.93 2.81 51.37
CA LEU A 1229 19.58 3.36 52.69
C LEU A 1229 18.12 3.01 52.99
N GLY A 1230 17.88 2.51 54.20
CA GLY A 1230 16.64 1.85 54.60
C GLY A 1230 15.49 2.77 54.99
N VAL A 1231 14.40 2.11 55.40
CA VAL A 1231 13.14 2.65 55.93
C VAL A 1231 13.39 3.72 57.01
N THR A 1232 12.80 4.91 56.85
CA THR A 1232 12.28 5.70 58.00
C THR A 1232 11.28 6.78 57.56
N GLU A 1233 10.10 6.67 58.16
CA GLU A 1233 8.95 7.58 58.36
C GLU A 1233 9.09 9.09 58.02
N CYS A 1234 8.26 9.58 57.09
CA CYS A 1234 7.21 10.61 57.27
C CYS A 1234 6.46 10.81 55.94
#